data_AF-Q9F661-F1
#
_entry.id   AF-Q9F661-F1
#
_cell.length_a   1.000
_cell.length_b   1.000
_cell.length_c   1.000
_cell.angle_alpha   90.00
_cell.angle_beta   90.00
_cell.angle_gamma   90.00
#
_symmetry.space_group_name_H-M   'P 1'
#
loop_
_entity.id
_entity.type
_entity.pdbx_description
1 polymer ?
#
loop_
_entity_poly.entity_id
_entity_poly.type
_entity_poly.pdbx_seq_one_letter_code
_entity_poly.pdbx_strand_id
1 'polypeptide(L)'
;MADLFKEYDRTNRLETEPPKTDQRMLTSAFVPTADFVMMSQTSARWSSDDEVQEERPVFRTSASLEADKRVHVLGFAPEDDEVIGFRSMLKPFSTSFNLARASTRLLWRYAILMEVASALERNYKTTKLVAEDGVVAMHVKKWQTTKGSLLQKCRAIAKGFLSSDSPEEAVGDLSANLELGDIEPRIFNILSKMDRKFVVLMDRLDEGYEPDSIGIGIITGLVYASIELNKKTEKIRPIIFLRDNIYRALSKEDPDYSRNIEGQVIRLHWDWAQLLVLVAARMRLSFNLEGERDQRIWDRCTAGDLQGREGFKRCLQFTLYRPRDLLSLLNESFYYAARDGRYTAILSDLDQAARSISHGRLDDLWKEYQRIFPSIQEASNAFANGEPEFAAATAMDTIHQVIERLPETTPQGVLQDFRLLEPSGILQGLYSVGFLGVHEPLTSAFTFCHDGRTPDKAFVDSERLLIHPCYWLGLNLTRNALMPDEAEEITDEYDIKVASTTPEIRKAKIGQVIAQLDKIPEGQDGAREFESWCLEALRTIFATHLTNIQPHPNGAAVQRRDIVGRNREASEFWRRAYSDYGVRQVIFETKNYVDIGATEYRQMQSYLTNAYGRLGFMVTRDVDESPRAGKDLDWIKELNKSHNVVIMKFPAKYICKLLLKLRSPEKHDAVDKQVGALLDAYERNYLEIKSTRPRK
;
A
#
# COMPACT_ATOMS: atom_id res chain seq x y z
N MET A 1 -12.01 41.11 13.88
CA MET A 1 -11.44 39.93 14.56
C MET A 1 -12.45 39.29 15.51
N ALA A 2 -12.92 39.99 16.56
CA ALA A 2 -13.82 39.41 17.56
C ALA A 2 -15.13 38.79 17.01
N ASP A 3 -15.83 39.50 16.13
CA ASP A 3 -17.08 39.00 15.55
C ASP A 3 -16.85 37.81 14.60
N LEU A 4 -15.78 37.86 13.81
CA LEU A 4 -15.39 36.75 12.92
C LEU A 4 -14.97 35.50 13.69
N PHE A 5 -14.27 35.65 14.81
CA PHE A 5 -13.88 34.50 15.64
C PHE A 5 -15.07 33.88 16.38
N LYS A 6 -16.08 34.69 16.75
CA LYS A 6 -17.34 34.20 17.35
C LYS A 6 -18.22 33.46 16.37
N GLU A 7 -18.17 33.81 15.09
CA GLU A 7 -18.87 33.12 14.01
C GLU A 7 -18.13 31.88 13.49
N TYR A 8 -17.08 31.39 14.17
CA TYR A 8 -16.36 30.15 13.82
C TYR A 8 -17.24 28.91 14.11
N ASP A 9 -18.39 28.85 13.44
CA ASP A 9 -19.43 27.85 13.59
C ASP A 9 -19.15 26.71 12.61
N ARG A 10 -18.44 25.66 13.07
CA ARG A 10 -18.07 24.39 12.39
C ARG A 10 -17.60 24.42 10.92
N THR A 11 -17.53 25.59 10.31
CA THR A 11 -17.08 25.81 8.93
C THR A 11 -15.57 25.85 8.96
N ASN A 12 -14.96 25.05 8.10
CA ASN A 12 -13.52 24.81 8.00
C ASN A 12 -12.79 26.10 7.57
N ARG A 13 -12.73 27.17 8.37
CA ARG A 13 -12.36 28.52 7.86
C ARG A 13 -10.92 28.66 7.38
N LEU A 14 -10.01 27.74 7.72
CA LEU A 14 -8.66 27.66 7.15
C LEU A 14 -8.53 26.63 6.01
N GLU A 15 -9.54 25.76 5.82
CA GLU A 15 -9.57 24.68 4.82
C GLU A 15 -10.71 24.87 3.79
N THR A 16 -10.70 24.12 2.69
CA THR A 16 -11.77 24.16 1.68
C THR A 16 -12.87 23.14 1.97
N GLU A 17 -14.13 23.57 1.80
CA GLU A 17 -15.25 22.67 1.43
C GLU A 17 -15.24 22.40 -0.10
N PRO A 18 -16.02 21.44 -0.63
CA PRO A 18 -15.91 20.93 -2.01
C PRO A 18 -15.99 22.02 -3.12
N PRO A 19 -15.60 21.69 -4.37
CA PRO A 19 -15.00 22.58 -5.40
C PRO A 19 -15.73 23.88 -5.79
N LYS A 20 -16.97 24.09 -5.36
CA LYS A 20 -17.80 25.21 -5.80
C LYS A 20 -17.70 26.43 -4.89
N THR A 21 -17.22 26.30 -3.65
CA THR A 21 -17.47 27.32 -2.64
C THR A 21 -16.32 28.28 -2.35
N ASP A 22 -15.05 28.04 -2.70
CA ASP A 22 -14.08 29.13 -2.53
C ASP A 22 -12.81 29.16 -3.39
N GLN A 23 -12.96 29.68 -4.62
CA GLN A 23 -11.82 30.17 -5.40
C GLN A 23 -11.02 31.26 -4.67
N ARG A 24 -11.61 32.00 -3.72
CA ARG A 24 -11.00 33.19 -3.10
C ARG A 24 -9.84 32.82 -2.17
N MET A 25 -10.03 31.82 -1.32
CA MET A 25 -8.97 31.32 -0.42
C MET A 25 -7.77 30.81 -1.20
N LEU A 26 -8.05 29.95 -2.18
CA LEU A 26 -7.03 29.46 -3.10
C LEU A 26 -6.36 30.62 -3.83
N THR A 27 -7.11 31.61 -4.36
CA THR A 27 -6.58 32.76 -5.12
C THR A 27 -5.87 33.85 -4.31
N SER A 28 -6.14 33.98 -3.02
CA SER A 28 -5.68 35.12 -2.23
C SER A 28 -4.65 34.77 -1.15
N ALA A 29 -4.56 33.50 -0.73
CA ALA A 29 -3.64 33.03 0.32
C ALA A 29 -2.73 31.87 -0.15
N PHE A 30 -2.43 31.80 -1.44
CA PHE A 30 -1.43 30.86 -1.94
C PHE A 30 -0.03 31.35 -1.65
N VAL A 31 0.85 30.42 -1.26
CA VAL A 31 2.26 30.69 -1.00
C VAL A 31 3.10 30.00 -2.07
N PRO A 32 3.69 30.75 -3.01
CA PRO A 32 4.57 30.16 -4.01
C PRO A 32 5.88 29.74 -3.36
N THR A 33 6.07 28.43 -3.15
CA THR A 33 7.35 27.87 -2.70
C THR A 33 8.44 28.08 -3.76
N ALA A 34 9.71 27.99 -3.37
CA ALA A 34 10.82 28.09 -4.31
C ALA A 34 10.72 27.03 -5.42
N ASP A 35 10.26 25.82 -5.06
CA ASP A 35 10.03 24.73 -5.99
C ASP A 35 8.88 25.03 -6.96
N PHE A 36 7.78 25.64 -6.49
CA PHE A 36 6.69 26.11 -7.34
C PHE A 36 7.17 27.18 -8.34
N VAL A 37 7.97 28.14 -7.88
CA VAL A 37 8.53 29.20 -8.74
C VAL A 37 9.44 28.59 -9.79
N MET A 38 10.33 27.67 -9.39
CA MET A 38 11.21 26.94 -10.29
C MET A 38 10.41 26.13 -11.31
N MET A 39 9.35 25.45 -10.90
CA MET A 39 8.44 24.77 -11.80
C MET A 39 7.78 25.75 -12.77
N SER A 40 7.31 26.92 -12.33
CA SER A 40 6.68 27.89 -13.23
C SER A 40 7.65 28.48 -14.28
N GLN A 41 8.94 28.63 -13.93
CA GLN A 41 9.93 29.35 -14.74
C GLN A 41 10.83 28.46 -15.62
N THR A 42 11.10 27.21 -15.25
CA THR A 42 12.13 26.37 -15.89
C THR A 42 11.54 25.40 -16.91
N SER A 43 12.15 25.23 -18.10
CA SER A 43 11.56 24.50 -19.23
C SER A 43 11.49 22.97 -19.13
N ALA A 44 12.16 22.32 -18.18
CA ALA A 44 12.43 20.87 -18.25
C ALA A 44 12.30 20.10 -16.92
N ARG A 45 11.23 20.30 -16.14
CA ARG A 45 11.03 19.57 -14.89
C ARG A 45 9.57 19.21 -14.60
N TRP A 46 9.35 18.08 -13.93
CA TRP A 46 8.05 17.59 -13.42
C TRP A 46 8.12 17.39 -11.90
N SER A 47 6.96 17.36 -11.23
CA SER A 47 6.86 17.41 -9.76
C SER A 47 6.50 16.04 -9.19
N SER A 48 7.27 15.57 -8.21
CA SER A 48 6.87 14.46 -7.33
C SER A 48 6.49 15.04 -5.97
N ASP A 49 5.24 14.82 -5.57
CA ASP A 49 4.64 15.40 -4.38
C ASP A 49 4.50 14.32 -3.30
N ASP A 50 4.97 14.63 -2.09
CA ASP A 50 4.76 13.80 -0.91
C ASP A 50 3.32 13.93 -0.43
N GLU A 51 2.46 13.09 -1.01
CA GLU A 51 1.02 13.03 -0.75
C GLU A 51 0.28 14.33 -1.07
N VAL A 52 -0.56 14.32 -2.12
CA VAL A 52 -1.40 15.47 -2.49
C VAL A 52 -2.35 15.81 -1.34
N GLN A 53 -1.89 16.69 -0.46
CA GLN A 53 -2.61 17.35 0.59
C GLN A 53 -2.29 18.86 0.60
N GLU A 54 -1.78 19.40 -0.51
CA GLU A 54 -2.08 20.77 -0.89
C GLU A 54 -3.36 20.79 -1.71
N GLU A 55 -4.22 21.77 -1.43
CA GLU A 55 -5.36 22.07 -2.26
C GLU A 55 -4.89 22.62 -3.63
N ARG A 56 -4.55 21.69 -4.54
CA ARG A 56 -4.46 21.84 -6.01
C ARG A 56 -3.30 22.72 -6.52
N PRO A 57 -2.04 22.23 -6.50
CA PRO A 57 -0.92 22.88 -7.18
C PRO A 57 -1.24 23.19 -8.66
N VAL A 58 -1.96 22.27 -9.33
CA VAL A 58 -2.37 22.40 -10.73
C VAL A 58 -3.22 23.61 -11.02
N PHE A 59 -4.18 23.94 -10.14
CA PHE A 59 -5.04 25.12 -10.32
C PHE A 59 -4.24 26.43 -10.24
N ARG A 60 -3.20 26.47 -9.40
CA ARG A 60 -2.36 27.66 -9.25
C ARG A 60 -1.27 27.75 -10.29
N THR A 61 -0.67 26.63 -10.67
CA THR A 61 0.21 26.54 -11.82
C THR A 61 -0.55 26.97 -13.08
N SER A 62 -1.80 26.52 -13.28
CA SER A 62 -2.62 26.96 -14.41
C SER A 62 -2.88 28.46 -14.37
N ALA A 63 -3.39 29.00 -13.26
CA ALA A 63 -3.69 30.43 -13.13
C ALA A 63 -2.45 31.33 -13.32
N SER A 64 -1.30 30.93 -12.77
CA SER A 64 -0.04 31.67 -12.91
C SER A 64 0.49 31.64 -14.35
N LEU A 65 0.34 30.51 -15.05
CA LEU A 65 0.78 30.37 -16.43
C LEU A 65 -0.18 31.06 -17.41
N GLU A 66 -1.49 31.01 -17.15
CA GLU A 66 -2.53 31.69 -17.94
C GLU A 66 -2.45 33.22 -17.85
N ALA A 67 -1.78 33.76 -16.83
CA ALA A 67 -1.47 35.19 -16.75
C ALA A 67 -0.60 35.65 -17.94
N ASP A 68 0.24 34.76 -18.49
CA ASP A 68 0.94 35.01 -19.74
C ASP A 68 0.03 34.70 -20.94
N LYS A 69 -0.35 35.74 -21.68
CA LYS A 69 -1.19 35.62 -22.90
C LYS A 69 -0.54 34.81 -24.03
N ARG A 70 0.75 34.48 -23.91
CA ARG A 70 1.49 33.60 -24.81
C ARG A 70 1.42 32.13 -24.40
N VAL A 71 0.87 31.80 -23.23
CA VAL A 71 0.71 30.42 -22.77
C VAL A 71 -0.75 29.99 -22.88
N HIS A 72 -0.97 28.75 -23.33
CA HIS A 72 -2.26 28.09 -23.28
C HIS A 72 -2.14 26.84 -22.41
N VAL A 73 -2.98 26.74 -21.38
CA VAL A 73 -2.91 25.62 -20.43
C VAL A 73 -3.97 24.58 -20.77
N LEU A 74 -3.58 23.31 -20.80
CA LEU A 74 -4.47 22.15 -20.91
C LEU A 74 -4.34 21.35 -19.61
N GLY A 75 -5.42 21.23 -18.84
CA GLY A 75 -5.45 20.49 -17.59
C GLY A 75 -6.13 19.13 -17.75
N PHE A 76 -5.51 18.08 -17.20
CA PHE A 76 -6.03 16.73 -17.19
C PHE A 76 -5.95 16.16 -15.78
N ALA A 77 -7.08 15.70 -15.27
CA ALA A 77 -7.21 15.06 -13.97
C ALA A 77 -8.20 13.90 -14.12
N PRO A 78 -7.73 12.69 -14.49
CA PRO A 78 -8.62 11.57 -14.76
C PRO A 78 -9.36 11.12 -13.50
N GLU A 79 -10.58 10.62 -13.68
CA GLU A 79 -11.38 10.01 -12.61
C GLU A 79 -11.11 8.50 -12.54
N ASP A 80 -11.49 7.87 -11.42
CA ASP A 80 -11.21 6.48 -11.12
C ASP A 80 -11.78 5.52 -12.20
N ASP A 81 -13.01 5.75 -12.66
CA ASP A 81 -13.66 4.97 -13.71
C ASP A 81 -12.93 5.08 -15.06
N GLU A 82 -12.34 6.24 -15.35
CA GLU A 82 -11.58 6.49 -16.58
C GLU A 82 -10.26 5.71 -16.58
N VAL A 83 -9.54 5.73 -15.46
CA VAL A 83 -8.27 4.99 -15.28
C VAL A 83 -8.54 3.49 -15.31
N ILE A 84 -9.56 3.00 -14.60
CA ILE A 84 -9.98 1.59 -14.62
C ILE A 84 -10.34 1.16 -16.06
N GLY A 85 -11.08 2.02 -16.76
CA GLY A 85 -11.42 1.81 -18.16
C GLY A 85 -10.19 1.72 -19.06
N PHE A 86 -9.26 2.66 -18.95
CA PHE A 86 -8.03 2.70 -19.73
C PHE A 86 -7.14 1.48 -19.45
N ARG A 87 -6.95 1.14 -18.18
CA ARG A 87 -6.23 -0.04 -17.70
C ARG A 87 -6.78 -1.34 -18.29
N SER A 88 -8.10 -1.48 -18.39
CA SER A 88 -8.71 -2.69 -18.96
C SER A 88 -8.27 -2.99 -20.40
N MET A 89 -7.91 -1.97 -21.18
CA MET A 89 -7.44 -2.11 -22.56
C MET A 89 -6.03 -2.70 -22.63
N LEU A 90 -5.24 -2.55 -21.56
CA LEU A 90 -3.85 -3.00 -21.49
C LEU A 90 -3.70 -4.41 -20.89
N LYS A 91 -4.82 -5.09 -20.58
CA LYS A 91 -4.82 -6.49 -20.14
C LYS A 91 -3.95 -7.44 -21.00
N PRO A 92 -3.89 -7.29 -22.35
CA PRO A 92 -2.99 -8.09 -23.18
C PRO A 92 -1.51 -8.00 -22.77
N PHE A 93 -1.10 -6.89 -22.15
CA PHE A 93 0.29 -6.60 -21.77
C PHE A 93 0.55 -6.82 -20.26
N SER A 94 -0.41 -7.41 -19.53
CA SER A 94 -0.35 -7.56 -18.08
C SER A 94 0.87 -8.34 -17.56
N THR A 95 1.47 -9.17 -18.40
CA THR A 95 2.66 -9.97 -18.09
C THR A 95 3.98 -9.25 -18.30
N SER A 96 3.99 -8.06 -18.92
CA SER A 96 5.21 -7.35 -19.30
C SER A 96 5.09 -5.85 -19.09
N PHE A 97 5.78 -5.35 -18.06
CA PHE A 97 5.96 -3.92 -17.81
C PHE A 97 6.47 -3.18 -19.06
N ASN A 98 7.42 -3.76 -19.80
CA ASN A 98 8.01 -3.14 -20.99
C ASN A 98 6.98 -2.91 -22.11
N LEU A 99 6.08 -3.89 -22.36
CA LEU A 99 5.03 -3.75 -23.37
C LEU A 99 3.95 -2.76 -22.92
N ALA A 100 3.57 -2.80 -21.64
CA ALA A 100 2.65 -1.82 -21.06
C ALA A 100 3.22 -0.40 -21.19
N ARG A 101 4.47 -0.16 -20.77
CA ARG A 101 5.18 1.12 -20.91
C ARG A 101 5.28 1.58 -22.36
N ALA A 102 5.67 0.70 -23.28
CA ALA A 102 5.87 1.07 -24.68
C ALA A 102 4.57 1.48 -25.38
N SER A 103 3.48 0.73 -25.13
CA SER A 103 2.15 1.04 -25.67
C SER A 103 1.59 2.33 -25.10
N THR A 104 1.56 2.48 -23.76
CA THR A 104 1.02 3.67 -23.09
C THR A 104 1.80 4.93 -23.45
N ARG A 105 3.11 4.84 -23.63
CA ARG A 105 3.94 5.95 -24.14
C ARG A 105 3.42 6.49 -25.48
N LEU A 106 3.14 5.62 -26.45
CA LEU A 106 2.64 6.04 -27.77
C LEU A 106 1.22 6.61 -27.66
N LEU A 107 0.37 6.00 -26.83
CA LEU A 107 -1.00 6.44 -26.59
C LEU A 107 -1.07 7.81 -25.93
N TRP A 108 -0.27 8.06 -24.89
CA TRP A 108 -0.17 9.35 -24.23
C TRP A 108 0.35 10.43 -25.16
N ARG A 109 1.41 10.12 -25.94
CA ARG A 109 1.96 11.04 -26.93
C ARG A 109 0.90 11.44 -27.96
N TYR A 110 0.16 10.47 -28.49
CA TYR A 110 -0.96 10.71 -29.39
C TYR A 110 -2.04 11.59 -28.75
N ALA A 111 -2.51 11.22 -27.55
CA ALA A 111 -3.58 11.94 -26.86
C ALA A 111 -3.21 13.41 -26.57
N ILE A 112 -1.99 13.67 -26.09
CA ILE A 112 -1.49 15.03 -25.85
C ILE A 112 -1.46 15.83 -27.16
N LEU A 113 -0.93 15.25 -28.24
CA LEU A 113 -0.89 15.90 -29.56
C LEU A 113 -2.30 16.23 -30.08
N MET A 114 -3.28 15.34 -29.88
CA MET A 114 -4.66 15.55 -30.33
C MET A 114 -5.38 16.64 -29.53
N GLU A 115 -5.15 16.73 -28.22
CA GLU A 115 -5.71 17.83 -27.41
C GLU A 115 -5.06 19.17 -27.78
N VAL A 116 -3.74 19.20 -28.01
CA VAL A 116 -3.06 20.40 -28.53
C VAL A 116 -3.62 20.78 -29.91
N ALA A 117 -3.74 19.83 -30.83
CA ALA A 117 -4.29 20.09 -32.17
C ALA A 117 -5.76 20.53 -32.15
N SER A 118 -6.56 19.99 -31.24
CA SER A 118 -7.95 20.44 -31.02
C SER A 118 -8.01 21.87 -30.49
N ALA A 119 -7.09 22.25 -29.60
CA ALA A 119 -6.97 23.62 -29.14
C ALA A 119 -6.47 24.58 -30.24
N LEU A 120 -5.59 24.12 -31.14
CA LEU A 120 -5.17 24.87 -32.33
C LEU A 120 -6.34 25.11 -33.29
N GLU A 121 -7.19 24.12 -33.52
CA GLU A 121 -8.34 24.26 -34.40
C GLU A 121 -9.35 25.31 -33.88
N ARG A 122 -9.55 25.38 -32.56
CA ARG A 122 -10.44 26.38 -31.92
C ARG A 122 -9.90 27.81 -31.95
N ASN A 123 -8.61 27.99 -32.21
CA ASN A 123 -7.97 29.31 -32.19
C ASN A 123 -8.02 29.96 -33.57
N TYR A 124 -8.64 31.15 -33.65
CA TYR A 124 -8.89 31.90 -34.89
C TYR A 124 -7.66 32.09 -35.82
N LYS A 125 -6.44 32.12 -35.28
CA LYS A 125 -5.21 32.24 -36.09
C LYS A 125 -4.78 30.93 -36.75
N THR A 126 -5.09 29.80 -36.13
CA THR A 126 -4.60 28.47 -36.54
C THR A 126 -5.69 27.58 -37.09
N THR A 127 -6.98 27.91 -36.92
CA THR A 127 -8.11 27.16 -37.50
C THR A 127 -7.91 26.89 -38.99
N LYS A 128 -7.51 27.90 -39.76
CA LYS A 128 -7.25 27.74 -41.20
C LYS A 128 -6.06 26.82 -41.48
N LEU A 129 -4.97 26.95 -40.73
CA LEU A 129 -3.77 26.13 -40.88
C LEU A 129 -4.03 24.66 -40.54
N VAL A 130 -4.87 24.39 -39.53
CA VAL A 130 -5.31 23.03 -39.19
C VAL A 130 -6.24 22.49 -40.27
N ALA A 131 -7.18 23.29 -40.77
CA ALA A 131 -8.12 22.86 -41.82
C ALA A 131 -7.43 22.61 -43.18
N GLU A 132 -6.38 23.36 -43.51
CA GLU A 132 -5.57 23.20 -44.72
C GLU A 132 -4.67 21.95 -44.65
N ASP A 133 -4.24 21.53 -43.45
CA ASP A 133 -3.56 20.24 -43.27
C ASP A 133 -4.59 19.12 -43.13
N GLY A 134 -4.93 18.50 -44.27
CA GLY A 134 -5.96 17.47 -44.35
C GLY A 134 -5.76 16.26 -43.43
N VAL A 135 -4.50 15.94 -43.07
CA VAL A 135 -4.19 14.83 -42.14
C VAL A 135 -4.52 15.26 -40.71
N VAL A 136 -4.00 16.40 -40.26
CA VAL A 136 -4.28 16.90 -38.91
C VAL A 136 -5.78 17.16 -38.71
N ALA A 137 -6.45 17.77 -39.70
CA ALA A 137 -7.90 18.00 -39.66
C ALA A 137 -8.70 16.70 -39.50
N MET A 138 -8.31 15.62 -40.20
CA MET A 138 -8.98 14.33 -40.11
C MET A 138 -8.85 13.73 -38.71
N HIS A 139 -7.64 13.75 -38.14
CA HIS A 139 -7.38 13.23 -36.80
C HIS A 139 -8.08 14.06 -35.71
N VAL A 140 -8.04 15.39 -35.81
CA VAL A 140 -8.77 16.28 -34.88
C VAL A 140 -10.27 16.02 -34.95
N LYS A 141 -10.85 15.90 -36.15
CA LYS A 141 -12.27 15.58 -36.32
C LYS A 141 -12.62 14.24 -35.68
N LYS A 142 -11.81 13.19 -35.91
CA LYS A 142 -11.99 11.87 -35.26
C LYS A 142 -11.90 11.96 -33.74
N TRP A 143 -10.95 12.74 -33.23
CA TRP A 143 -10.76 12.95 -31.79
C TRP A 143 -11.94 13.69 -31.14
N GLN A 144 -12.49 14.71 -31.80
CA GLN A 144 -13.60 15.51 -31.29
C GLN A 144 -14.97 14.82 -31.41
N THR A 145 -15.19 13.98 -32.42
CA THR A 145 -16.43 13.20 -32.55
C THR A 145 -16.50 12.06 -31.54
N THR A 146 -15.35 11.60 -31.05
CA THR A 146 -15.26 10.60 -29.99
C THR A 146 -15.69 11.23 -28.67
N LYS A 147 -16.74 10.68 -28.05
CA LYS A 147 -17.27 11.17 -26.78
C LYS A 147 -16.39 10.72 -25.61
N GLY A 148 -16.34 11.54 -24.56
CA GLY A 148 -15.67 11.25 -23.30
C GLY A 148 -14.46 12.14 -23.01
N SER A 149 -13.78 11.85 -21.91
CA SER A 149 -12.53 12.50 -21.51
C SER A 149 -11.34 12.06 -22.37
N LEU A 150 -10.14 12.59 -22.08
CA LEU A 150 -8.90 12.23 -22.77
C LEU A 150 -8.68 10.71 -22.79
N LEU A 151 -8.75 10.04 -21.62
CA LEU A 151 -8.48 8.61 -21.51
C LEU A 151 -9.58 7.79 -22.19
N GLN A 152 -10.84 8.20 -22.08
CA GLN A 152 -11.95 7.53 -22.73
C GLN A 152 -11.85 7.62 -24.27
N LYS A 153 -11.50 8.78 -24.81
CA LYS A 153 -11.24 8.97 -26.25
C LYS A 153 -10.05 8.15 -26.72
N CYS A 154 -8.94 8.23 -25.99
CA CYS A 154 -7.73 7.47 -26.28
C CYS A 154 -8.04 5.97 -26.33
N ARG A 155 -8.73 5.45 -25.32
CA ARG A 155 -9.19 4.07 -25.25
C ARG A 155 -10.07 3.70 -26.45
N ALA A 156 -11.07 4.52 -26.78
CA ALA A 156 -11.99 4.24 -27.88
C ALA A 156 -11.26 4.13 -29.23
N ILE A 157 -10.25 4.97 -29.46
CA ILE A 157 -9.43 4.94 -30.69
C ILE A 157 -8.46 3.76 -30.68
N ALA A 158 -7.78 3.52 -29.56
CA ALA A 158 -6.73 2.52 -29.44
C ALA A 158 -7.26 1.07 -29.37
N LYS A 159 -8.49 0.87 -28.88
CA LYS A 159 -9.10 -0.46 -28.76
C LYS A 159 -9.14 -1.23 -30.08
N GLY A 160 -9.17 -0.54 -31.22
CA GLY A 160 -9.15 -1.17 -32.55
C GLY A 160 -7.78 -1.73 -32.97
N PHE A 161 -6.70 -1.35 -32.28
CA PHE A 161 -5.32 -1.69 -32.66
C PHE A 161 -4.63 -2.65 -31.68
N LEU A 162 -5.21 -2.84 -30.48
CA LEU A 162 -4.62 -3.67 -29.45
C LEU A 162 -5.30 -5.04 -29.44
N SER A 163 -4.55 -6.09 -29.75
CA SER A 163 -5.02 -7.48 -29.73
C SER A 163 -4.35 -8.28 -28.61
N SER A 164 -5.04 -9.34 -28.15
CA SER A 164 -4.46 -10.33 -27.23
C SER A 164 -3.69 -11.44 -27.96
N ASP A 165 -3.85 -11.56 -29.28
CA ASP A 165 -3.29 -12.66 -30.07
C ASP A 165 -1.79 -12.48 -30.33
N SER A 166 -1.36 -11.26 -30.65
CA SER A 166 0.04 -10.88 -30.85
C SER A 166 0.37 -9.52 -30.20
N PRO A 167 0.59 -9.49 -28.87
CA PRO A 167 0.83 -8.25 -28.13
C PRO A 167 2.03 -7.44 -28.65
N GLU A 168 3.14 -8.11 -29.01
CA GLU A 168 4.35 -7.46 -29.49
C GLU A 168 4.15 -6.77 -30.84
N GLU A 169 3.47 -7.42 -31.78
CA GLU A 169 3.12 -6.85 -33.09
C GLU A 169 2.17 -5.66 -32.91
N ALA A 170 1.15 -5.81 -32.05
CA ALA A 170 0.22 -4.73 -31.76
C ALA A 170 0.93 -3.47 -31.24
N VAL A 171 1.97 -3.61 -30.41
CA VAL A 171 2.80 -2.47 -29.95
C VAL A 171 3.69 -1.94 -31.07
N GLY A 172 4.30 -2.82 -31.87
CA GLY A 172 5.17 -2.45 -33.00
C GLY A 172 4.44 -1.61 -34.05
N ASP A 173 3.21 -1.98 -34.38
CA ASP A 173 2.40 -1.32 -35.40
C ASP A 173 1.65 -0.08 -34.86
N LEU A 174 1.54 0.08 -33.54
CA LEU A 174 0.74 1.13 -32.92
C LEU A 174 1.15 2.53 -33.37
N SER A 175 2.44 2.79 -33.56
CA SER A 175 2.91 4.11 -34.02
C SER A 175 2.47 4.41 -35.45
N ALA A 176 2.38 3.40 -36.32
CA ALA A 176 1.91 3.53 -37.69
C ALA A 176 0.37 3.64 -37.73
N ASN A 177 -0.33 2.82 -36.93
CA ASN A 177 -1.79 2.85 -36.80
C ASN A 177 -2.34 4.19 -36.27
N LEU A 178 -1.56 4.88 -35.44
CA LEU A 178 -1.86 6.22 -34.94
C LEU A 178 -1.29 7.34 -35.84
N GLU A 179 -0.60 6.97 -36.93
CA GLU A 179 0.04 7.88 -37.89
C GLU A 179 0.98 8.90 -37.22
N LEU A 180 1.60 8.53 -36.09
CA LEU A 180 2.39 9.46 -35.26
C LEU A 180 3.56 10.09 -36.01
N GLY A 181 4.15 9.36 -36.96
CA GLY A 181 5.23 9.86 -37.81
C GLY A 181 4.81 11.01 -38.73
N ASP A 182 3.53 11.07 -39.10
CA ASP A 182 3.00 12.11 -39.98
C ASP A 182 2.36 13.26 -39.20
N ILE A 183 1.53 12.96 -38.19
CA ILE A 183 0.80 14.00 -37.45
C ILE A 183 1.71 14.88 -36.59
N GLU A 184 2.74 14.30 -35.97
CA GLU A 184 3.61 14.99 -35.02
C GLU A 184 4.39 16.14 -35.68
N PRO A 185 5.16 15.93 -36.78
CA PRO A 185 5.88 17.03 -37.44
C PRO A 185 4.93 18.09 -38.02
N ARG A 186 3.73 17.71 -38.47
CA ARG A 186 2.71 18.63 -38.99
C ARG A 186 2.17 19.55 -37.90
N ILE A 187 1.82 18.99 -36.74
CA ILE A 187 1.39 19.76 -35.57
C ILE A 187 2.51 20.70 -35.12
N PHE A 188 3.76 20.24 -35.09
CA PHE A 188 4.91 21.08 -34.74
C PHE A 188 5.14 22.22 -35.73
N ASN A 189 4.92 21.99 -37.03
CA ASN A 189 4.99 23.05 -38.05
C ASN A 189 3.86 24.09 -37.91
N ILE A 190 2.67 23.68 -37.46
CA ILE A 190 1.59 24.64 -37.16
C ILE A 190 1.94 25.44 -35.90
N LEU A 191 2.49 24.78 -34.87
CA LEU A 191 2.92 25.42 -33.62
C LEU A 191 4.07 26.42 -33.81
N SER A 192 5.03 26.14 -34.70
CA SER A 192 6.17 27.02 -34.96
C SER A 192 5.74 28.36 -35.58
N LYS A 193 4.60 28.39 -36.28
CA LYS A 193 3.99 29.60 -36.85
C LYS A 193 3.29 30.48 -35.80
N MET A 194 3.27 30.04 -34.54
CA MET A 194 2.68 30.78 -33.43
C MET A 194 3.70 31.27 -32.42
N ASP A 195 3.43 32.44 -31.85
CA ASP A 195 4.13 32.96 -30.68
C ASP A 195 3.53 32.47 -29.35
N ARG A 196 2.89 31.28 -29.36
CA ARG A 196 2.26 30.68 -28.16
C ARG A 196 2.90 29.35 -27.79
N LYS A 197 2.92 29.04 -26.49
CA LYS A 197 3.32 27.76 -25.91
C LYS A 197 2.11 27.07 -25.29
N PHE A 198 2.08 25.75 -25.33
CA PHE A 198 1.10 24.91 -24.65
C PHE A 198 1.74 24.32 -23.41
N VAL A 199 1.12 24.50 -22.25
CA VAL A 199 1.50 23.80 -21.03
C VAL A 199 0.42 22.77 -20.73
N VAL A 200 0.83 21.53 -20.54
CA VAL A 200 -0.06 20.40 -20.27
C VAL A 200 0.12 20.00 -18.82
N LEU A 201 -0.89 20.18 -17.98
CA LEU A 201 -0.87 19.82 -16.57
C LEU A 201 -1.60 18.49 -16.38
N MET A 202 -0.93 17.52 -15.75
CA MET A 202 -1.47 16.18 -15.46
C MET A 202 -1.47 15.98 -13.95
N ASP A 203 -2.66 15.84 -13.36
CA ASP A 203 -2.89 15.67 -11.91
C ASP A 203 -3.73 14.41 -11.63
N ARG A 204 -3.86 14.01 -10.36
CA ARG A 204 -4.74 12.91 -9.90
C ARG A 204 -4.49 11.58 -10.60
N LEU A 205 -3.23 11.30 -10.92
CA LEU A 205 -2.82 10.04 -11.55
C LEU A 205 -2.80 8.85 -10.59
N ASP A 206 -3.06 9.10 -9.31
CA ASP A 206 -3.23 8.10 -8.25
C ASP A 206 -4.66 7.52 -8.18
N GLU A 207 -5.65 8.19 -8.76
CA GLU A 207 -7.03 7.69 -8.82
C GLU A 207 -7.09 6.42 -9.69
N GLY A 208 -7.58 5.31 -9.13
CA GLY A 208 -7.63 4.02 -9.83
C GLY A 208 -6.25 3.41 -10.15
N TYR A 209 -5.16 3.92 -9.55
CA TYR A 209 -3.83 3.36 -9.66
C TYR A 209 -3.69 2.07 -8.85
N GLU A 210 -3.05 1.06 -9.44
CA GLU A 210 -2.60 -0.14 -8.73
C GLU A 210 -1.08 -0.31 -8.98
N PRO A 211 -0.29 -0.68 -7.95
CA PRO A 211 1.16 -0.80 -8.06
C PRO A 211 1.59 -2.12 -8.73
N ASP A 212 1.06 -2.40 -9.91
CA ASP A 212 1.39 -3.56 -10.73
C ASP A 212 2.02 -3.14 -12.07
N SER A 213 2.43 -4.11 -12.89
CA SER A 213 3.14 -3.84 -14.14
C SER A 213 2.35 -2.96 -15.12
N ILE A 214 1.01 -3.04 -15.13
CA ILE A 214 0.17 -2.19 -15.98
C ILE A 214 0.10 -0.77 -15.41
N GLY A 215 -0.19 -0.63 -14.10
CA GLY A 215 -0.35 0.66 -13.46
C GLY A 215 0.94 1.47 -13.51
N ILE A 216 2.06 0.85 -13.16
CA ILE A 216 3.39 1.46 -13.30
C ILE A 216 3.66 1.76 -14.78
N GLY A 217 3.34 0.83 -15.71
CA GLY A 217 3.51 1.04 -17.14
C GLY A 217 2.71 2.23 -17.72
N ILE A 218 1.49 2.51 -17.24
CA ILE A 218 0.69 3.68 -17.66
C ILE A 218 1.40 4.97 -17.30
N ILE A 219 1.86 5.08 -16.05
CA ILE A 219 2.53 6.29 -15.55
C ILE A 219 3.90 6.46 -16.20
N THR A 220 4.70 5.40 -16.26
CA THR A 220 6.02 5.45 -16.93
C THR A 220 5.86 5.83 -18.39
N GLY A 221 4.87 5.29 -19.10
CA GLY A 221 4.57 5.69 -20.47
C GLY A 221 4.28 7.19 -20.61
N LEU A 222 3.48 7.77 -19.72
CA LEU A 222 3.19 9.20 -19.69
C LEU A 222 4.46 10.04 -19.46
N VAL A 223 5.31 9.62 -18.51
CA VAL A 223 6.59 10.28 -18.22
C VAL A 223 7.48 10.27 -19.46
N TYR A 224 7.66 9.12 -20.11
CA TYR A 224 8.46 9.04 -21.33
C TYR A 224 7.87 9.84 -22.49
N ALA A 225 6.55 9.81 -22.69
CA ALA A 225 5.88 10.60 -23.71
C ALA A 225 6.13 12.10 -23.49
N SER A 226 6.10 12.53 -22.24
CA SER A 226 6.35 13.92 -21.85
C SER A 226 7.80 14.35 -22.07
N ILE A 227 8.76 13.50 -21.70
CA ILE A 227 10.18 13.73 -21.94
C ILE A 227 10.48 13.82 -23.44
N GLU A 228 9.91 12.93 -24.24
CA GLU A 228 10.07 12.95 -25.70
C GLU A 228 9.50 14.22 -26.32
N LEU A 229 8.31 14.66 -25.91
CA LEU A 229 7.70 15.90 -26.40
C LEU A 229 8.54 17.13 -26.04
N ASN A 230 9.01 17.22 -24.79
CA ASN A 230 9.89 18.31 -24.34
C ASN A 230 11.20 18.38 -25.16
N LYS A 231 11.76 17.24 -25.55
CA LYS A 231 12.99 17.19 -26.39
C LYS A 231 12.74 17.61 -27.83
N LYS A 232 11.53 17.38 -28.36
CA LYS A 232 11.20 17.64 -29.77
C LYS A 232 10.69 19.05 -30.02
N THR A 233 10.09 19.71 -29.04
CA THR A 233 9.57 21.08 -29.21
C THR A 233 9.53 21.87 -27.92
N GLU A 234 9.91 23.13 -27.98
CA GLU A 234 9.77 24.09 -26.86
C GLU A 234 8.35 24.69 -26.77
N LYS A 235 7.47 24.35 -27.72
CA LYS A 235 6.10 24.86 -27.82
C LYS A 235 5.09 24.02 -27.05
N ILE A 236 5.45 22.80 -26.64
CA ILE A 236 4.61 21.95 -25.79
C ILE A 236 5.42 21.60 -24.55
N ARG A 237 4.84 21.83 -23.38
CA ARG A 237 5.49 21.59 -22.10
C ARG A 237 4.57 20.81 -21.17
N PRO A 238 4.72 19.49 -21.06
CA PRO A 238 3.99 18.71 -20.06
C PRO A 238 4.62 18.86 -18.67
N ILE A 239 3.77 19.03 -17.65
CA ILE A 239 4.09 19.03 -16.23
C ILE A 239 3.18 17.98 -15.59
N ILE A 240 3.80 16.99 -14.95
CA ILE A 240 3.11 15.88 -14.30
C ILE A 240 3.28 16.06 -12.80
N PHE A 241 2.18 15.95 -12.07
CA PHE A 241 2.15 15.86 -10.62
C PHE A 241 1.96 14.38 -10.26
N LEU A 242 2.98 13.81 -9.63
CA LEU A 242 2.96 12.41 -9.22
C LEU A 242 3.11 12.32 -7.71
N ARG A 243 2.30 11.49 -7.06
CA ARG A 243 2.58 11.14 -5.67
C ARG A 243 3.91 10.39 -5.58
N ASP A 244 4.67 10.66 -4.52
CA ASP A 244 6.01 10.12 -4.32
C ASP A 244 6.05 8.58 -4.34
N ASN A 245 5.00 7.93 -3.81
CA ASN A 245 4.81 6.48 -3.90
C ASN A 245 4.76 5.91 -5.31
N ILE A 246 4.07 6.60 -6.22
CA ILE A 246 3.98 6.21 -7.61
C ILE A 246 5.32 6.46 -8.30
N TYR A 247 5.95 7.61 -8.01
CA TYR A 247 7.25 7.97 -8.56
C TYR A 247 8.34 6.95 -8.20
N ARG A 248 8.39 6.49 -6.95
CA ARG A 248 9.35 5.47 -6.51
C ARG A 248 9.06 4.09 -7.06
N ALA A 249 7.79 3.71 -7.19
CA ALA A 249 7.42 2.45 -7.84
C ALA A 249 7.95 2.45 -9.29
N LEU A 250 7.79 3.57 -9.99
CA LEU A 250 8.39 3.78 -11.31
C LEU A 250 9.92 3.72 -11.27
N SER A 251 10.57 4.37 -10.30
CA SER A 251 12.05 4.35 -10.15
C SER A 251 12.60 2.94 -9.94
N LYS A 252 11.89 2.10 -9.19
CA LYS A 252 12.28 0.71 -8.92
C LYS A 252 12.08 -0.19 -10.15
N GLU A 253 10.99 -0.01 -10.87
CA GLU A 253 10.61 -0.90 -11.97
C GLU A 253 11.27 -0.53 -13.31
N ASP A 254 11.60 0.76 -13.51
CA ASP A 254 12.20 1.22 -14.76
C ASP A 254 13.74 1.07 -14.77
N PRO A 255 14.31 0.25 -15.68
CA PRO A 255 15.74 -0.02 -15.72
C PRO A 255 16.58 1.18 -16.20
N ASP A 256 15.96 2.16 -16.86
CA ASP A 256 16.62 3.34 -17.42
C ASP A 256 16.34 4.61 -16.60
N TYR A 257 15.81 4.46 -15.38
CA TYR A 257 15.41 5.54 -14.48
C TYR A 257 16.51 6.62 -14.32
N SER A 258 17.71 6.24 -13.88
CA SER A 258 18.80 7.19 -13.62
C SER A 258 19.23 7.96 -14.86
N ARG A 259 19.10 7.35 -16.04
CA ARG A 259 19.52 7.95 -17.30
C ARG A 259 18.50 8.96 -17.83
N ASN A 260 17.20 8.66 -17.71
CA ASN A 260 16.16 9.41 -18.42
C ASN A 260 15.26 10.24 -17.50
N ILE A 261 15.07 9.82 -16.25
CA ILE A 261 13.98 10.27 -15.39
C ILE A 261 14.52 11.10 -14.21
N GLU A 262 15.55 10.60 -13.51
CA GLU A 262 16.09 11.17 -12.28
C GLU A 262 16.44 12.68 -12.39
N GLY A 263 17.12 13.09 -13.47
CA GLY A 263 17.53 14.49 -13.66
C GLY A 263 16.41 15.47 -14.06
N GLN A 264 15.16 15.02 -14.19
CA GLN A 264 14.03 15.84 -14.64
C GLN A 264 12.98 16.07 -13.54
N VAL A 265 13.26 15.69 -12.29
CA VAL A 265 12.30 15.70 -11.19
C VAL A 265 12.53 16.90 -10.27
N ILE A 266 11.45 17.42 -9.69
CA ILE A 266 11.46 18.32 -8.53
C ILE A 266 10.65 17.62 -7.45
N ARG A 267 11.23 17.45 -6.26
CA ARG A 267 10.47 17.05 -5.06
C ARG A 267 9.97 18.30 -4.37
N LEU A 268 8.69 18.34 -4.01
CA LEU A 268 8.14 19.43 -3.20
C LEU A 268 8.29 19.08 -1.73
N HIS A 269 8.92 19.96 -0.96
CA HIS A 269 9.08 19.80 0.48
C HIS A 269 8.54 21.02 1.22
N TRP A 270 7.96 20.78 2.40
CA TRP A 270 7.44 21.81 3.31
C TRP A 270 8.30 21.90 4.57
N ASP A 271 9.02 23.01 4.71
CA ASP A 271 9.69 23.33 5.97
C ASP A 271 8.78 24.14 6.91
N TRP A 272 9.18 24.25 8.18
CA TRP A 272 8.42 25.00 9.19
C TRP A 272 8.19 26.47 8.81
N ALA A 273 9.12 27.09 8.08
CA ALA A 273 9.01 28.50 7.70
C ALA A 273 7.98 28.68 6.58
N GLN A 274 8.01 27.81 5.57
CA GLN A 274 7.02 27.77 4.49
C GLN A 274 5.61 27.50 5.03
N LEU A 275 5.46 26.57 5.97
CA LEU A 275 4.19 26.29 6.64
C LEU A 275 3.69 27.50 7.45
N LEU A 276 4.58 28.22 8.13
CA LEU A 276 4.21 29.45 8.84
C LEU A 276 3.68 30.52 7.86
N VAL A 277 4.34 30.70 6.72
CA VAL A 277 3.90 31.64 5.69
C VAL A 277 2.52 31.23 5.15
N LEU A 278 2.30 29.94 4.88
CA LEU A 278 1.02 29.41 4.42
C LEU A 278 -0.10 29.70 5.42
N VAL A 279 0.11 29.31 6.67
CA VAL A 279 -0.87 29.49 7.73
C VAL A 279 -1.15 30.98 7.97
N ALA A 280 -0.12 31.83 8.03
CA ALA A 280 -0.29 33.26 8.20
C ALA A 280 -1.08 33.88 7.03
N ALA A 281 -0.84 33.44 5.79
CA ALA A 281 -1.62 33.89 4.63
C ALA A 281 -3.11 33.53 4.77
N ARG A 282 -3.43 32.31 5.20
CA ARG A 282 -4.82 31.86 5.44
C ARG A 282 -5.45 32.65 6.59
N MET A 283 -4.74 32.83 7.70
CA MET A 283 -5.21 33.61 8.85
C MET A 283 -5.52 35.08 8.50
N ARG A 284 -4.71 35.72 7.65
CA ARG A 284 -4.99 37.09 7.18
C ARG A 284 -6.35 37.19 6.52
N LEU A 285 -6.73 36.21 5.69
CA LEU A 285 -8.03 36.17 5.04
C LEU A 285 -9.15 35.78 6.01
N SER A 286 -9.00 34.68 6.76
CA SER A 286 -10.06 34.16 7.62
C SER A 286 -10.43 35.11 8.77
N PHE A 287 -9.45 35.84 9.28
CA PHE A 287 -9.64 36.76 10.43
C PHE A 287 -9.61 38.24 10.05
N ASN A 288 -9.48 38.54 8.75
CA ASN A 288 -9.38 39.89 8.20
C ASN A 288 -8.28 40.71 8.90
N LEU A 289 -7.06 40.19 8.91
CA LEU A 289 -5.90 40.77 9.59
C LEU A 289 -4.95 41.46 8.62
N GLU A 290 -4.48 42.64 9.00
CA GLU A 290 -3.45 43.38 8.29
C GLU A 290 -2.09 43.25 9.00
N GLY A 291 -1.03 43.05 8.23
CA GLY A 291 0.34 43.00 8.75
C GLY A 291 1.31 42.27 7.80
N GLU A 292 2.50 42.84 7.64
CA GLU A 292 3.51 42.31 6.71
C GLU A 292 4.22 41.05 7.24
N ARG A 293 4.53 41.00 8.54
CA ARG A 293 5.30 39.88 9.12
C ARG A 293 4.41 38.71 9.55
N ASP A 294 4.66 37.53 9.00
CA ASP A 294 3.90 36.29 9.28
C ASP A 294 3.87 35.91 10.76
N GLN A 295 5.02 35.99 11.44
CA GLN A 295 5.10 35.72 12.88
C GLN A 295 4.15 36.61 13.70
N ARG A 296 3.97 37.88 13.31
CA ARG A 296 3.04 38.78 14.01
C ARG A 296 1.58 38.42 13.78
N ILE A 297 1.26 37.81 12.64
CA ILE A 297 -0.10 37.31 12.38
C ILE A 297 -0.36 36.11 13.28
N TRP A 298 0.59 35.17 13.35
CA TRP A 298 0.53 34.03 14.28
C TRP A 298 0.33 34.49 15.73
N ASP A 299 1.21 35.38 16.23
CA ASP A 299 1.19 35.85 17.62
C ASP A 299 -0.10 36.64 17.97
N ARG A 300 -0.82 37.16 16.98
CA ARG A 300 -2.13 37.82 17.19
C ARG A 300 -3.27 36.83 17.33
N CYS A 301 -3.14 35.65 16.74
CA CYS A 301 -4.14 34.58 16.78
C CYS A 301 -3.86 33.59 17.92
N THR A 302 -2.67 33.60 18.51
CA THR A 302 -2.27 32.70 19.61
C THR A 302 -1.87 33.47 20.86
N ALA A 303 -1.88 32.79 22.01
CA ALA A 303 -1.51 33.38 23.29
C ALA A 303 -0.74 32.41 24.18
N GLY A 304 0.04 32.96 25.12
CA GLY A 304 0.87 32.19 26.05
C GLY A 304 1.98 31.42 25.32
N ASP A 305 2.17 30.15 25.70
CA ASP A 305 3.24 29.29 25.18
C ASP A 305 3.11 28.94 23.69
N LEU A 306 1.98 29.25 23.06
CA LEU A 306 1.81 29.09 21.61
C LEU A 306 2.36 30.28 20.80
N GLN A 307 2.72 31.39 21.44
CA GLN A 307 3.32 32.52 20.72
C GLN A 307 4.76 32.24 20.32
N GLY A 308 5.24 32.99 19.33
CA GLY A 308 6.60 32.86 18.83
C GLY A 308 6.81 31.63 17.95
N ARG A 309 8.06 31.47 17.51
CA ARG A 309 8.49 30.39 16.62
C ARG A 309 8.33 29.01 17.26
N GLU A 310 8.72 28.89 18.52
CA GLU A 310 8.68 27.62 19.25
C GLU A 310 7.23 27.16 19.49
N GLY A 311 6.32 28.08 19.77
CA GLY A 311 4.89 27.78 19.85
C GLY A 311 4.31 27.27 18.52
N PHE A 312 4.76 27.81 17.38
CA PHE A 312 4.35 27.31 16.06
C PHE A 312 4.93 25.92 15.76
N LYS A 313 6.23 25.71 16.00
CA LYS A 313 6.87 24.38 15.84
C LYS A 313 6.20 23.32 16.71
N ARG A 314 5.75 23.68 17.91
CA ARG A 314 4.98 22.80 18.78
C ARG A 314 3.66 22.33 18.16
N CYS A 315 3.06 23.07 17.23
CA CYS A 315 1.93 22.55 16.45
C CYS A 315 2.37 21.50 15.43
N LEU A 316 3.53 21.69 14.80
CA LEU A 316 4.05 20.80 13.74
C LEU A 316 4.37 19.40 14.25
N GLN A 317 4.77 19.25 15.52
CA GLN A 317 5.02 17.91 16.09
C GLN A 317 3.78 16.99 16.03
N PHE A 318 2.57 17.56 15.97
CA PHE A 318 1.33 16.80 15.89
C PHE A 318 0.90 16.48 14.45
N THR A 319 1.72 16.85 13.46
CA THR A 319 1.44 16.65 12.04
C THR A 319 2.59 15.88 11.38
N LEU A 320 2.38 15.45 10.13
CA LEU A 320 3.44 14.91 9.27
C LEU A 320 3.97 16.03 8.37
N TYR A 321 4.24 17.22 8.92
CA TYR A 321 4.66 18.44 8.19
C TYR A 321 3.84 18.78 6.93
N ARG A 322 2.61 18.25 6.84
CA ARG A 322 1.70 18.46 5.71
C ARG A 322 0.85 19.70 5.93
N PRO A 323 0.71 20.57 4.91
CA PRO A 323 -0.20 21.71 4.95
C PRO A 323 -1.60 21.40 5.49
N ARG A 324 -2.27 20.37 4.95
CA ARG A 324 -3.63 20.00 5.37
C ARG A 324 -3.70 19.56 6.82
N ASP A 325 -2.79 18.71 7.27
CA ASP A 325 -2.76 18.24 8.65
C ASP A 325 -2.65 19.41 9.63
N LEU A 326 -1.78 20.37 9.32
CA LEU A 326 -1.63 21.60 10.10
C LEU A 326 -2.88 22.47 10.06
N LEU A 327 -3.49 22.67 8.88
CA LEU A 327 -4.70 23.48 8.76
C LEU A 327 -5.89 22.84 9.50
N SER A 328 -6.07 21.52 9.42
CA SER A 328 -7.04 20.74 10.20
C SER A 328 -6.84 20.94 11.70
N LEU A 329 -5.60 20.76 12.18
CA LEU A 329 -5.24 20.94 13.59
C LEU A 329 -5.55 22.36 14.09
N LEU A 330 -5.17 23.37 13.31
CA LEU A 330 -5.40 24.77 13.66
C LEU A 330 -6.88 25.16 13.58
N ASN A 331 -7.62 24.65 12.59
CA ASN A 331 -9.06 24.84 12.50
C ASN A 331 -9.77 24.35 13.75
N GLU A 332 -9.45 23.15 14.20
CA GLU A 332 -10.05 22.56 15.40
C GLU A 332 -9.61 23.31 16.67
N SER A 333 -8.34 23.74 16.74
CA SER A 333 -7.84 24.57 17.84
C SER A 333 -8.58 25.91 17.94
N PHE A 334 -8.80 26.59 16.81
CA PHE A 334 -9.55 27.85 16.78
C PHE A 334 -11.03 27.67 17.07
N TYR A 335 -11.61 26.53 16.66
CA TYR A 335 -12.97 26.18 17.03
C TYR A 335 -13.14 26.04 18.55
N TYR A 336 -12.21 25.38 19.26
CA TYR A 336 -12.26 25.28 20.72
C TYR A 336 -12.09 26.63 21.41
N ALA A 337 -11.14 27.45 20.93
CA ALA A 337 -10.96 28.81 21.44
C ALA A 337 -12.25 29.65 21.29
N ALA A 338 -12.88 29.60 20.11
CA ALA A 338 -14.11 30.31 19.82
C ALA A 338 -15.29 29.83 20.67
N ARG A 339 -15.44 28.51 20.84
CA ARG A 339 -16.47 27.88 21.68
C ARG A 339 -16.42 28.39 23.13
N ASP A 340 -15.21 28.60 23.64
CA ASP A 340 -14.96 29.09 25.00
C ASP A 340 -14.99 30.63 25.08
N GLY A 341 -15.42 31.32 24.01
CA GLY A 341 -15.55 32.78 23.95
C GLY A 341 -14.23 33.54 23.84
N ARG A 342 -13.12 32.86 23.51
CA ARG A 342 -11.80 33.44 23.32
C ARG A 342 -11.56 33.80 21.85
N TYR A 343 -10.64 34.72 21.62
CA TYR A 343 -10.25 35.20 20.28
C TYR A 343 -8.82 34.79 19.90
N THR A 344 -8.17 34.03 20.76
CA THR A 344 -6.82 33.52 20.59
C THR A 344 -6.79 32.07 21.05
N ALA A 345 -6.11 31.22 20.28
CA ALA A 345 -5.84 29.85 20.68
C ALA A 345 -4.74 29.83 21.75
N ILE A 346 -4.93 28.98 22.76
CA ILE A 346 -3.94 28.69 23.80
C ILE A 346 -3.58 27.21 23.77
N LEU A 347 -2.56 26.83 24.53
CA LEU A 347 -2.04 25.46 24.55
C LEU A 347 -3.13 24.41 24.84
N SER A 348 -4.09 24.70 25.72
CA SER A 348 -5.18 23.76 26.03
C SER A 348 -6.11 23.49 24.84
N ASP A 349 -6.29 24.45 23.93
CA ASP A 349 -7.10 24.25 22.72
C ASP A 349 -6.38 23.36 21.73
N LEU A 350 -5.07 23.59 21.58
CA LEU A 350 -4.19 22.75 20.77
C LEU A 350 -4.17 21.33 21.33
N ASP A 351 -4.01 21.14 22.64
CA ASP A 351 -4.00 19.81 23.25
C ASP A 351 -5.33 19.08 23.04
N GLN A 352 -6.46 19.81 23.05
CA GLN A 352 -7.78 19.22 22.77
C GLN A 352 -7.90 18.80 21.30
N ALA A 353 -7.47 19.66 20.37
CA ALA A 353 -7.46 19.37 18.94
C ALA A 353 -6.49 18.24 18.57
N ALA A 354 -5.27 18.29 19.09
CA ALA A 354 -4.21 17.33 18.82
C ALA A 354 -4.62 15.91 19.26
N ARG A 355 -5.41 15.75 20.33
CA ARG A 355 -5.99 14.45 20.69
C ARG A 355 -6.89 13.92 19.59
N SER A 356 -7.85 14.71 19.11
CA SER A 356 -8.78 14.32 18.04
C SER A 356 -8.03 13.95 16.76
N ILE A 357 -7.11 14.82 16.33
CA ILE A 357 -6.28 14.62 15.14
C ILE A 357 -5.41 13.37 15.27
N SER A 358 -4.76 13.16 16.43
CA SER A 358 -3.88 12.00 16.65
C SER A 358 -4.64 10.67 16.55
N HIS A 359 -5.86 10.57 17.11
CA HIS A 359 -6.71 9.39 16.95
C HIS A 359 -7.12 9.18 15.49
N GLY A 360 -7.54 10.25 14.79
CA GLY A 360 -7.88 10.17 13.37
C GLY A 360 -6.72 9.68 12.51
N ARG A 361 -5.49 10.12 12.82
CA ARG A 361 -4.27 9.69 12.11
C ARG A 361 -3.94 8.23 12.36
N LEU A 362 -4.08 7.74 13.59
CA LEU A 362 -3.93 6.31 13.88
C LEU A 362 -4.96 5.48 13.11
N ASP A 363 -6.23 5.91 13.09
CA ASP A 363 -7.29 5.23 12.36
C ASP A 363 -7.01 5.19 10.84
N ASP A 364 -6.51 6.29 10.27
CA ASP A 364 -6.14 6.38 8.87
C ASP A 364 -4.95 5.46 8.53
N LEU A 365 -3.92 5.45 9.39
CA LEU A 365 -2.78 4.52 9.28
C LEU A 365 -3.26 3.05 9.30
N TRP A 366 -4.16 2.70 10.21
CA TRP A 366 -4.71 1.35 10.27
C TRP A 366 -5.47 1.00 8.99
N LYS A 367 -6.39 1.86 8.53
CA LYS A 367 -7.18 1.60 7.32
C LYS A 367 -6.32 1.44 6.07
N GLU A 368 -5.28 2.27 5.95
CA GLU A 368 -4.37 2.24 4.80
C GLU A 368 -3.61 0.92 4.72
N TYR A 369 -3.08 0.44 5.85
CA TYR A 369 -2.16 -0.69 5.86
C TYR A 369 -2.76 -2.02 6.29
N GLN A 370 -3.96 -2.07 6.88
CA GLN A 370 -4.58 -3.29 7.43
C GLN A 370 -4.69 -4.44 6.42
N ARG A 371 -4.88 -4.15 5.13
CA ARG A 371 -4.95 -5.19 4.09
C ARG A 371 -3.60 -5.91 3.90
N ILE A 372 -2.50 -5.18 4.05
CA ILE A 372 -1.13 -5.65 3.76
C ILE A 372 -0.40 -6.07 5.05
N PHE A 373 -0.67 -5.37 6.15
CA PHE A 373 -0.17 -5.60 7.49
C PHE A 373 -1.37 -5.79 8.46
N PRO A 374 -2.03 -6.97 8.45
CA PRO A 374 -3.24 -7.21 9.24
C PRO A 374 -3.12 -6.92 10.72
N SER A 375 -1.95 -7.17 11.32
CA SER A 375 -1.72 -6.98 12.75
C SER A 375 -1.32 -5.56 13.16
N ILE A 376 -1.35 -4.58 12.25
CA ILE A 376 -0.90 -3.20 12.51
C ILE A 376 -1.59 -2.56 13.71
N GLN A 377 -2.89 -2.81 13.89
CA GLN A 377 -3.67 -2.20 14.98
C GLN A 377 -3.24 -2.77 16.32
N GLU A 378 -3.14 -4.09 16.45
CA GLU A 378 -2.68 -4.75 17.67
C GLU A 378 -1.20 -4.46 17.95
N ALA A 379 -0.37 -4.38 16.92
CA ALA A 379 1.05 -4.10 17.03
C ALA A 379 1.34 -2.66 17.48
N SER A 380 0.66 -1.67 16.91
CA SER A 380 0.81 -0.27 17.34
C SER A 380 0.23 -0.02 18.74
N ASN A 381 -0.93 -0.62 19.05
CA ASN A 381 -1.54 -0.53 20.38
C ASN A 381 -0.73 -1.25 21.47
N ALA A 382 0.24 -2.11 21.12
CA ALA A 382 1.16 -2.72 22.08
C ALA A 382 1.93 -1.68 22.90
N PHE A 383 2.14 -0.49 22.34
CA PHE A 383 2.89 0.60 22.96
C PHE A 383 1.99 1.61 23.69
N ALA A 384 0.66 1.43 23.66
CA ALA A 384 -0.27 2.35 24.29
C ALA A 384 -0.02 2.45 25.80
N ASN A 385 -0.10 3.66 26.36
CA ASN A 385 0.24 3.98 27.76
C ASN A 385 1.71 3.75 28.15
N GLY A 386 2.59 3.54 27.17
CA GLY A 386 4.03 3.36 27.37
C GLY A 386 4.85 4.64 27.15
N GLU A 387 6.17 4.48 27.18
CA GLU A 387 7.12 5.51 26.78
C GLU A 387 7.18 5.64 25.24
N PRO A 388 7.32 6.85 24.69
CA PRO A 388 7.42 7.06 23.25
C PRO A 388 8.78 6.63 22.68
N GLU A 389 9.83 6.60 23.51
CA GLU A 389 11.18 6.25 23.12
C GLU A 389 11.65 4.99 23.85
N PHE A 390 12.28 4.08 23.12
CA PHE A 390 12.75 2.80 23.66
C PHE A 390 13.85 2.19 22.80
N ALA A 391 14.60 1.24 23.38
CA ALA A 391 15.53 0.42 22.62
C ALA A 391 14.78 -0.65 21.81
N ALA A 392 15.33 -1.05 20.67
CA ALA A 392 14.75 -2.08 19.81
C ALA A 392 14.47 -3.40 20.54
N ALA A 393 15.36 -3.82 21.45
CA ALA A 393 15.14 -5.00 22.29
C ALA A 393 13.88 -4.88 23.16
N THR A 394 13.67 -3.73 23.81
CA THR A 394 12.48 -3.46 24.63
C THR A 394 11.21 -3.44 23.78
N ALA A 395 11.28 -2.92 22.56
CA ALA A 395 10.17 -2.95 21.61
C ALA A 395 9.80 -4.38 21.22
N MET A 396 10.79 -5.22 20.90
CA MET A 396 10.60 -6.63 20.57
C MET A 396 9.98 -7.40 21.75
N ASP A 397 10.45 -7.16 22.98
CA ASP A 397 9.87 -7.76 24.19
C ASP A 397 8.41 -7.33 24.40
N THR A 398 8.09 -6.07 24.14
CA THR A 398 6.73 -5.51 24.27
C THR A 398 5.78 -6.18 23.27
N ILE A 399 6.20 -6.29 22.01
CA ILE A 399 5.45 -7.01 20.97
C ILE A 399 5.30 -8.49 21.35
N HIS A 400 6.35 -9.13 21.86
CA HIS A 400 6.30 -10.53 22.29
C HIS A 400 5.26 -10.76 23.40
N GLN A 401 5.22 -9.89 24.42
CA GLN A 401 4.21 -9.98 25.48
C GLN A 401 2.78 -9.82 24.96
N VAL A 402 2.57 -8.96 23.96
CA VAL A 402 1.26 -8.82 23.32
C VAL A 402 0.88 -10.11 22.61
N ILE A 403 1.80 -10.70 21.82
CA ILE A 403 1.57 -11.97 21.11
C ILE A 403 1.14 -13.08 22.08
N GLU A 404 1.78 -13.17 23.27
CA GLU A 404 1.43 -14.17 24.29
C GLU A 404 0.05 -13.94 24.93
N ARG A 405 -0.40 -12.68 25.00
CA ARG A 405 -1.67 -12.28 25.65
C ARG A 405 -2.83 -12.13 24.67
N LEU A 406 -2.61 -12.34 23.36
CA LEU A 406 -3.67 -12.20 22.36
C LEU A 406 -4.86 -13.11 22.71
N PRO A 407 -6.07 -12.55 22.85
CA PRO A 407 -7.22 -13.34 23.21
C PRO A 407 -7.53 -14.33 22.10
N GLU A 408 -8.12 -15.45 22.49
CA GLU A 408 -8.57 -16.47 21.55
C GLU A 408 -9.57 -15.92 20.51
N THR A 409 -10.20 -14.77 20.74
CA THR A 409 -11.15 -14.11 19.85
C THR A 409 -10.51 -13.19 18.80
N THR A 410 -9.19 -12.98 18.82
CA THR A 410 -8.48 -12.12 17.86
C THR A 410 -8.72 -12.57 16.42
N PRO A 411 -8.91 -11.63 15.46
CA PRO A 411 -9.04 -11.97 14.05
C PRO A 411 -7.91 -12.86 13.56
N GLN A 412 -8.28 -13.85 12.76
CA GLN A 412 -7.38 -14.91 12.31
C GLN A 412 -6.18 -14.39 11.49
N GLY A 413 -6.43 -13.39 10.63
CA GLY A 413 -5.37 -12.75 9.85
C GLY A 413 -4.27 -12.14 10.72
N VAL A 414 -4.64 -11.55 11.86
CA VAL A 414 -3.73 -10.94 12.84
C VAL A 414 -2.88 -12.01 13.52
N LEU A 415 -3.49 -13.08 14.01
CA LEU A 415 -2.76 -14.19 14.66
C LEU A 415 -1.74 -14.84 13.73
N GLN A 416 -2.11 -15.05 12.46
CA GLN A 416 -1.21 -15.59 11.46
C GLN A 416 -0.05 -14.63 11.16
N ASP A 417 -0.34 -13.33 11.07
CA ASP A 417 0.64 -12.30 10.77
C ASP A 417 1.71 -12.21 11.87
N PHE A 418 1.31 -12.15 13.14
CA PHE A 418 2.23 -12.16 14.29
C PHE A 418 3.13 -13.41 14.33
N ARG A 419 2.58 -14.60 14.03
CA ARG A 419 3.37 -15.84 13.99
C ARG A 419 4.36 -15.86 12.84
N LEU A 420 3.99 -15.34 11.68
CA LEU A 420 4.83 -15.33 10.49
C LEU A 420 5.97 -14.33 10.60
N LEU A 421 5.67 -13.12 11.07
CA LEU A 421 6.65 -12.03 11.10
C LEU A 421 7.55 -12.08 12.33
N GLU A 422 7.08 -12.66 13.44
CA GLU A 422 7.73 -12.61 14.75
C GLU A 422 7.95 -11.15 15.24
N PRO A 423 8.37 -10.91 16.49
CA PRO A 423 8.51 -9.53 16.99
C PRO A 423 9.41 -8.64 16.13
N SER A 424 10.50 -9.18 15.56
CA SER A 424 11.43 -8.44 14.71
C SER A 424 10.79 -8.00 13.38
N GLY A 425 10.06 -8.88 12.71
CA GLY A 425 9.37 -8.54 11.46
C GLY A 425 8.20 -7.58 11.68
N ILE A 426 7.51 -7.68 12.82
CA ILE A 426 6.47 -6.72 13.21
C ILE A 426 7.08 -5.33 13.45
N LEU A 427 8.22 -5.26 14.14
CA LEU A 427 8.93 -4.02 14.38
C LEU A 427 9.40 -3.36 13.07
N GLN A 428 9.93 -4.15 12.14
CA GLN A 428 10.25 -3.70 10.79
C GLN A 428 9.02 -3.21 10.04
N GLY A 429 7.89 -3.92 10.16
CA GLY A 429 6.61 -3.49 9.60
C GLY A 429 6.17 -2.12 10.12
N LEU A 430 6.25 -1.89 11.44
CA LEU A 430 5.91 -0.62 12.07
C LEU A 430 6.83 0.53 11.65
N TYR A 431 8.14 0.29 11.55
CA TYR A 431 9.07 1.27 10.98
C TYR A 431 8.72 1.58 9.52
N SER A 432 8.43 0.55 8.72
CA SER A 432 8.15 0.69 7.30
C SER A 432 6.90 1.54 7.00
N VAL A 433 5.93 1.59 7.91
CA VAL A 433 4.70 2.39 7.72
C VAL A 433 4.79 3.77 8.38
N GLY A 434 5.97 4.17 8.86
CA GLY A 434 6.21 5.48 9.48
C GLY A 434 5.65 5.61 10.88
N PHE A 435 5.32 4.49 11.53
CA PHE A 435 4.91 4.49 12.93
C PHE A 435 6.11 4.68 13.87
N LEU A 436 7.26 4.11 13.51
CA LEU A 436 8.52 4.23 14.25
C LEU A 436 9.57 4.96 13.43
N GLY A 437 10.40 5.73 14.12
CA GLY A 437 11.63 6.32 13.62
C GLY A 437 12.85 5.74 14.31
N VAL A 438 14.00 5.83 13.65
CA VAL A 438 15.29 5.31 14.13
C VAL A 438 16.23 6.46 14.38
N HIS A 439 16.92 6.45 15.51
CA HIS A 439 17.94 7.44 15.83
C HIS A 439 19.21 7.24 14.98
N GLU A 440 19.57 8.23 14.17
CA GLU A 440 20.80 8.29 13.39
C GLU A 440 21.92 8.94 14.24
N PRO A 441 22.97 8.18 14.64
CA PRO A 441 24.00 8.68 15.54
C PRO A 441 24.81 9.87 14.99
N LEU A 442 24.90 9.99 13.66
CA LEU A 442 25.70 11.03 13.01
C LEU A 442 25.03 12.41 13.04
N THR A 443 23.71 12.44 12.86
CA THR A 443 22.92 13.67 12.84
C THR A 443 22.27 13.95 14.19
N SER A 444 22.27 12.96 15.10
CA SER A 444 21.47 12.94 16.34
C SER A 444 19.97 13.09 16.06
N ALA A 445 19.54 12.78 14.84
CA ALA A 445 18.16 12.93 14.42
C ALA A 445 17.44 11.57 14.39
N PHE A 446 16.14 11.56 14.67
CA PHE A 446 15.27 10.43 14.36
C PHE A 446 14.79 10.54 12.92
N THR A 447 15.03 9.46 12.17
CA THR A 447 14.57 9.32 10.79
C THR A 447 13.35 8.40 10.73
N PHE A 448 12.26 8.90 10.18
CA PHE A 448 11.02 8.14 9.98
C PHE A 448 10.91 7.66 8.53
N CYS A 449 10.44 6.43 8.34
CA CYS A 449 10.29 5.81 7.02
C CYS A 449 8.81 5.72 6.66
N HIS A 450 8.37 6.51 5.69
CA HIS A 450 6.97 6.48 5.23
C HIS A 450 6.78 5.65 3.94
N ASP A 451 7.80 4.93 3.47
CA ASP A 451 7.78 4.19 2.19
C ASP A 451 7.78 2.68 2.23
N GLY A 452 7.49 2.07 3.36
CA GLY A 452 7.58 0.63 3.44
C GLY A 452 9.01 0.10 3.29
N ARG A 453 10.07 0.92 3.17
CA ARG A 453 11.45 0.39 3.18
C ARG A 453 11.73 -0.22 4.54
N THR A 454 12.27 -1.43 4.51
CA THR A 454 13.00 -1.97 5.66
C THR A 454 14.33 -1.24 5.78
N PRO A 455 14.87 -1.08 7.00
CA PRO A 455 16.30 -0.82 7.11
C PRO A 455 17.06 -1.94 6.39
N ASP A 456 18.16 -1.61 5.72
CA ASP A 456 18.98 -2.59 4.96
C ASP A 456 19.50 -3.74 5.85
N LYS A 457 19.40 -3.57 7.17
CA LYS A 457 19.79 -4.53 8.20
C LYS A 457 18.66 -4.67 9.22
N ALA A 458 18.61 -5.82 9.89
CA ALA A 458 17.76 -5.97 11.06
C ALA A 458 18.16 -4.97 12.15
N PHE A 459 17.19 -4.52 12.94
CA PHE A 459 17.45 -3.63 14.07
C PHE A 459 18.47 -4.25 15.02
N VAL A 460 19.39 -3.43 15.49
CA VAL A 460 20.34 -3.82 16.55
C VAL A 460 19.64 -3.62 17.89
N ASP A 461 19.81 -4.53 18.85
CA ASP A 461 19.11 -4.50 20.15
C ASP A 461 19.19 -3.15 20.88
N SER A 462 20.32 -2.45 20.76
CA SER A 462 20.60 -1.15 21.39
C SER A 462 20.13 0.06 20.58
N GLU A 463 19.57 -0.15 19.40
CA GLU A 463 19.13 0.92 18.51
C GLU A 463 17.93 1.65 19.13
N ARG A 464 18.02 2.98 19.17
CA ARG A 464 16.99 3.83 19.79
C ARG A 464 15.89 4.09 18.77
N LEU A 465 14.66 3.82 19.20
CA LEU A 465 13.45 3.97 18.40
C LEU A 465 12.53 4.99 19.05
N LEU A 466 11.81 5.75 18.23
CA LEU A 466 10.82 6.73 18.65
C LEU A 466 9.50 6.47 17.93
N ILE A 467 8.39 6.41 18.66
CA ILE A 467 7.06 6.45 18.04
C ILE A 467 6.86 7.84 17.47
N HIS A 468 6.31 7.96 16.26
CA HIS A 468 6.11 9.27 15.65
C HIS A 468 5.22 10.17 16.55
N PRO A 469 5.65 11.42 16.85
CA PRO A 469 4.97 12.33 17.80
C PRO A 469 3.48 12.57 17.52
N CYS A 470 3.08 12.56 16.25
CA CYS A 470 1.68 12.71 15.86
C CYS A 470 0.74 11.61 16.41
N TYR A 471 1.27 10.46 16.87
CA TYR A 471 0.49 9.34 17.41
C TYR A 471 0.45 9.30 18.95
N TRP A 472 1.25 10.12 19.64
CA TRP A 472 1.44 10.00 21.09
C TRP A 472 0.14 10.17 21.89
N LEU A 473 -0.66 11.16 21.50
CA LEU A 473 -1.92 11.47 22.17
C LEU A 473 -2.99 10.40 21.91
N GLY A 474 -3.02 9.84 20.70
CA GLY A 474 -3.93 8.74 20.33
C GLY A 474 -3.59 7.42 21.05
N LEU A 475 -2.32 7.20 21.36
CA LEU A 475 -1.85 6.04 22.14
C LEU A 475 -1.78 6.31 23.65
N ASN A 476 -2.10 7.53 24.09
CA ASN A 476 -2.00 7.96 25.48
C ASN A 476 -0.61 7.68 26.10
N LEU A 477 0.46 7.99 25.39
CA LEU A 477 1.84 7.78 25.86
C LEU A 477 2.19 8.68 27.05
N THR A 478 3.25 8.34 27.78
CA THR A 478 3.66 9.08 29.00
C THR A 478 4.13 10.51 28.72
N ARG A 479 4.56 10.80 27.48
CA ARG A 479 4.89 12.15 27.00
C ARG A 479 3.89 12.60 25.94
N ASN A 480 3.55 13.89 25.99
CA ASN A 480 2.56 14.52 25.10
C ASN A 480 3.17 15.59 24.17
N ALA A 481 4.48 15.88 24.30
CA ALA A 481 5.19 16.84 23.47
C ALA A 481 6.71 16.58 23.51
N LEU A 482 7.39 16.90 22.40
CA LEU A 482 8.85 16.95 22.33
C LEU A 482 9.39 18.16 23.10
N MET A 483 10.64 18.06 23.55
CA MET A 483 11.38 19.25 23.94
C MET A 483 11.79 20.06 22.68
N PRO A 484 11.96 21.40 22.78
CA PRO A 484 12.24 22.24 21.61
C PRO A 484 13.50 21.86 20.81
N ASP A 485 14.50 21.30 21.48
CA ASP A 485 15.73 20.75 20.91
C ASP A 485 15.50 19.42 20.19
N GLU A 486 14.73 18.50 20.76
CA GLU A 486 14.36 17.22 20.13
C GLU A 486 13.50 17.42 18.87
N ALA A 487 12.74 18.53 18.77
CA ALA A 487 11.92 18.83 17.58
C ALA A 487 12.74 19.21 16.34
N GLU A 488 13.96 19.73 16.52
CA GLU A 488 14.91 19.98 15.41
C GLU A 488 15.66 18.71 14.99
N GLU A 489 15.58 17.66 15.81
CA GLU A 489 16.18 16.34 15.60
C GLU A 489 15.23 15.37 14.91
N ILE A 490 14.07 15.79 14.37
CA ILE A 490 13.20 14.90 13.60
C ILE A 490 13.33 15.19 12.12
N THR A 491 13.74 14.17 11.37
CA THR A 491 13.78 14.16 9.92
C THR A 491 12.77 13.14 9.40
N ASP A 492 11.64 13.65 8.93
CA ASP A 492 10.72 12.83 8.16
C ASP A 492 11.29 12.66 6.75
N GLU A 493 11.87 11.50 6.48
CA GLU A 493 12.13 11.12 5.10
C GLU A 493 10.79 10.77 4.48
N TYR A 494 10.19 11.76 3.81
CA TYR A 494 9.13 11.52 2.84
C TYR A 494 9.72 10.89 1.58
N ASP A 495 10.30 9.72 1.79
CA ASP A 495 10.26 8.70 0.81
C ASP A 495 8.98 7.93 1.16
N ILE A 496 7.92 8.01 0.34
CA ILE A 496 6.72 7.17 0.43
C ILE A 496 6.74 6.19 -0.77
N LYS A 497 6.50 4.91 -0.55
CA LYS A 497 6.09 3.83 -1.46
C LYS A 497 4.95 3.19 -0.69
N VAL A 498 3.78 3.07 -1.32
CA VAL A 498 2.62 2.43 -0.69
C VAL A 498 2.72 0.91 -0.86
N ALA A 499 3.86 0.37 -0.45
CA ALA A 499 4.13 -1.04 -0.42
C ALA A 499 4.81 -1.32 0.91
N SER A 500 4.00 -1.61 1.94
CA SER A 500 4.52 -2.25 3.15
C SER A 500 5.38 -3.44 2.72
N THR A 501 6.56 -3.59 3.30
CA THR A 501 7.47 -4.72 3.05
C THR A 501 7.06 -5.98 3.80
N THR A 502 6.01 -5.89 4.62
CA THR A 502 5.41 -7.04 5.29
C THR A 502 5.15 -8.23 4.35
N PRO A 503 4.65 -8.07 3.10
CA PRO A 503 4.52 -9.16 2.14
C PRO A 503 5.87 -9.75 1.71
N GLU A 504 6.91 -8.93 1.54
CA GLU A 504 8.26 -9.39 1.17
C GLU A 504 8.91 -10.15 2.32
N ILE A 505 8.86 -9.61 3.55
CA ILE A 505 9.33 -10.27 4.78
C ILE A 505 8.59 -11.60 4.95
N ARG A 506 7.27 -11.60 4.77
CA ARG A 506 6.45 -12.81 4.81
C ARG A 506 6.85 -13.82 3.75
N LYS A 507 7.04 -13.40 2.49
CA LYS A 507 7.51 -14.27 1.40
C LYS A 507 8.88 -14.87 1.72
N ALA A 508 9.78 -14.06 2.27
CA ALA A 508 11.13 -14.47 2.66
C ALA A 508 11.08 -15.49 3.80
N LYS A 509 10.35 -15.23 4.88
CA LYS A 509 10.20 -16.15 6.01
C LYS A 509 9.56 -17.47 5.59
N ILE A 510 8.48 -17.43 4.79
CA ILE A 510 7.88 -18.65 4.21
C ILE A 510 8.91 -19.40 3.35
N GLY A 511 9.72 -18.69 2.56
CA GLY A 511 10.82 -19.27 1.80
C GLY A 511 11.87 -19.95 2.69
N GLN A 512 12.23 -19.34 3.83
CA GLN A 512 13.16 -19.90 4.80
C GLN A 512 12.61 -21.17 5.45
N VAL A 513 11.35 -21.17 5.91
CA VAL A 513 10.71 -22.36 6.49
C VAL A 513 10.69 -23.52 5.48
N ILE A 514 10.40 -23.22 4.21
CA ILE A 514 10.44 -24.24 3.15
C ILE A 514 11.87 -24.74 2.92
N ALA A 515 12.86 -23.85 2.84
CA ALA A 515 14.26 -24.22 2.61
C ALA A 515 14.91 -24.96 3.80
N GLN A 516 14.39 -24.80 5.02
CA GLN A 516 14.82 -25.57 6.18
C GLN A 516 14.48 -27.06 6.01
N LEU A 517 13.33 -27.40 5.42
CA LEU A 517 12.92 -28.79 5.21
C LEU A 517 13.96 -29.57 4.38
N ASP A 518 14.55 -28.92 3.37
CA ASP A 518 15.55 -29.50 2.47
C ASP A 518 16.88 -29.79 3.18
N LYS A 519 17.14 -29.13 4.32
CA LYS A 519 18.36 -29.33 5.12
C LYS A 519 18.24 -30.47 6.13
N ILE A 520 17.02 -30.88 6.49
CA ILE A 520 16.79 -31.90 7.50
C ILE A 520 16.96 -33.29 6.85
N PRO A 521 17.94 -34.11 7.27
CA PRO A 521 18.16 -35.43 6.69
C PRO A 521 16.96 -36.36 6.92
N GLU A 522 16.64 -37.21 5.95
CA GLU A 522 15.60 -38.23 6.10
C GLU A 522 16.03 -39.32 7.08
N GLY A 523 15.06 -39.95 7.72
CA GLY A 523 15.28 -41.02 8.68
C GLY A 523 15.44 -40.56 10.12
N GLN A 524 16.01 -41.42 10.96
CA GLN A 524 16.02 -41.24 12.41
C GLN A 524 16.88 -40.05 12.84
N ASP A 525 17.97 -39.79 12.12
CA ASP A 525 18.94 -38.75 12.45
C ASP A 525 18.32 -37.35 12.41
N GLY A 526 17.41 -37.09 11.45
CA GLY A 526 16.69 -35.82 11.33
C GLY A 526 15.28 -35.82 11.94
N ALA A 527 14.85 -36.89 12.62
CA ALA A 527 13.46 -37.05 13.04
C ALA A 527 12.98 -35.96 14.01
N ARG A 528 13.83 -35.55 14.97
CA ARG A 528 13.50 -34.48 15.93
C ARG A 528 13.39 -33.11 15.27
N GLU A 529 14.30 -32.81 14.34
CA GLU A 529 14.28 -31.56 13.58
C GLU A 529 13.04 -31.51 12.68
N PHE A 530 12.70 -32.64 12.04
CA PHE A 530 11.49 -32.75 11.23
C PHE A 530 10.21 -32.54 12.04
N GLU A 531 10.13 -33.12 13.24
CA GLU A 531 9.00 -32.91 14.14
C GLU A 531 8.88 -31.42 14.56
N SER A 532 10.00 -30.78 14.92
CA SER A 532 10.02 -29.35 15.25
C SER A 532 9.57 -28.49 14.06
N TRP A 533 10.05 -28.82 12.86
CA TRP A 533 9.63 -28.16 11.63
C TRP A 533 8.13 -28.36 11.35
N CYS A 534 7.60 -29.57 11.54
CA CYS A 534 6.17 -29.85 11.40
C CYS A 534 5.35 -29.02 12.39
N LEU A 535 5.80 -28.92 13.65
CA LEU A 535 5.14 -28.11 14.66
C LEU A 535 5.07 -26.63 14.26
N GLU A 536 6.17 -26.05 13.81
CA GLU A 536 6.23 -24.66 13.34
C GLU A 536 5.33 -24.44 12.11
N ALA A 537 5.42 -25.31 11.11
CA ALA A 537 4.63 -25.22 9.89
C ALA A 537 3.12 -25.38 10.18
N LEU A 538 2.73 -26.34 11.01
CA LEU A 538 1.32 -26.55 11.39
C LEU A 538 0.78 -25.40 12.24
N ARG A 539 1.59 -24.85 13.16
CA ARG A 539 1.23 -23.63 13.91
C ARG A 539 0.98 -22.44 13.00
N THR A 540 1.68 -22.35 11.89
CA THR A 540 1.53 -21.28 10.90
C THR A 540 0.31 -21.50 10.00
N ILE A 541 0.15 -22.71 9.45
CA ILE A 541 -0.94 -23.06 8.54
C ILE A 541 -2.29 -23.08 9.24
N PHE A 542 -2.33 -23.63 10.46
CA PHE A 542 -3.54 -23.80 11.24
C PHE A 542 -3.65 -22.81 12.39
N ALA A 543 -2.88 -21.70 12.37
CA ALA A 543 -2.95 -20.62 13.36
C ALA A 543 -4.38 -20.14 13.61
N THR A 544 -5.19 -20.14 12.54
CA THR A 544 -6.55 -19.64 12.49
C THR A 544 -7.59 -20.71 12.91
N HIS A 545 -7.22 -21.98 12.83
CA HIS A 545 -8.13 -23.11 12.91
C HIS A 545 -8.01 -23.91 14.21
N LEU A 546 -6.78 -24.03 14.73
CA LEU A 546 -6.46 -24.85 15.89
C LEU A 546 -5.80 -23.99 16.99
N THR A 547 -6.13 -24.28 18.24
CA THR A 547 -5.52 -23.68 19.42
C THR A 547 -4.64 -24.68 20.15
N ASN A 548 -3.71 -24.18 20.98
CA ASN A 548 -2.86 -24.99 21.83
C ASN A 548 -2.18 -26.15 21.07
N ILE A 549 -1.64 -25.86 19.88
CA ILE A 549 -0.87 -26.83 19.11
C ILE A 549 0.45 -27.06 19.84
N GLN A 550 0.58 -28.21 20.47
CA GLN A 550 1.71 -28.55 21.33
C GLN A 550 2.31 -29.91 20.96
N PRO A 551 3.64 -30.05 21.07
CA PRO A 551 4.28 -31.34 20.93
C PRO A 551 4.05 -32.16 22.19
N HIS A 552 3.89 -33.48 22.04
CA HIS A 552 3.94 -34.44 23.13
C HIS A 552 3.05 -34.10 24.36
N PRO A 553 1.74 -33.85 24.17
CA PRO A 553 0.84 -33.41 25.25
C PRO A 553 0.74 -34.39 26.43
N ASN A 554 1.12 -35.66 26.22
CA ASN A 554 1.05 -36.72 27.22
C ASN A 554 2.39 -37.03 27.91
N GLY A 555 3.43 -36.22 27.71
CA GLY A 555 4.73 -36.39 28.38
C GLY A 555 5.36 -37.77 28.18
N ALA A 556 5.52 -38.53 29.27
CA ALA A 556 6.18 -39.85 29.33
C ALA A 556 5.22 -41.05 29.20
N ALA A 557 3.98 -40.85 28.72
CA ALA A 557 3.04 -41.95 28.50
C ALA A 557 3.55 -42.94 27.43
N VAL A 558 3.21 -44.22 27.58
CA VAL A 558 3.63 -45.33 26.70
C VAL A 558 3.23 -45.11 25.23
N GLN A 559 2.13 -44.39 25.00
CA GLN A 559 1.65 -43.97 23.68
C GLN A 559 1.82 -42.46 23.55
N ARG A 560 3.04 -42.05 23.21
CA ARG A 560 3.40 -40.64 23.02
C ARG A 560 2.84 -40.17 21.67
N ARG A 561 2.04 -39.11 21.70
CA ARG A 561 1.50 -38.45 20.51
C ARG A 561 2.46 -37.35 20.09
N ASP A 562 2.71 -37.19 18.80
CA ASP A 562 3.69 -36.22 18.33
C ASP A 562 3.14 -34.80 18.47
N ILE A 563 2.10 -34.42 17.73
CA ILE A 563 1.56 -33.06 17.76
C ILE A 563 0.04 -33.09 17.91
N VAL A 564 -0.49 -32.29 18.85
CA VAL A 564 -1.93 -32.18 19.09
C VAL A 564 -2.37 -30.73 19.15
N GLY A 565 -3.49 -30.41 18.50
CA GLY A 565 -4.14 -29.11 18.58
C GLY A 565 -5.63 -29.22 18.92
N ARG A 566 -6.19 -28.25 19.62
CA ARG A 566 -7.63 -28.17 19.91
C ARG A 566 -8.38 -27.56 18.72
N ASN A 567 -9.41 -28.25 18.25
CA ASN A 567 -10.27 -27.77 17.17
C ASN A 567 -11.17 -26.61 17.67
N ARG A 568 -11.18 -25.49 16.95
CA ARG A 568 -12.01 -24.32 17.25
C ARG A 568 -13.33 -24.24 16.47
N GLU A 569 -13.58 -25.15 15.54
CA GLU A 569 -14.75 -25.10 14.65
C GLU A 569 -14.83 -23.79 13.84
N ALA A 570 -13.66 -23.19 13.56
CA ALA A 570 -13.58 -21.83 13.02
C ALA A 570 -13.93 -21.75 11.52
N SER A 571 -13.81 -22.84 10.78
CA SER A 571 -14.08 -22.92 9.34
C SER A 571 -15.07 -24.04 9.00
N GLU A 572 -15.46 -24.11 7.72
CA GLU A 572 -16.37 -25.16 7.23
C GLU A 572 -15.77 -26.56 7.42
N PHE A 573 -14.52 -26.76 7.00
CA PHE A 573 -13.84 -28.05 7.18
C PHE A 573 -13.72 -28.45 8.65
N TRP A 574 -13.35 -27.52 9.54
CA TRP A 574 -13.13 -27.86 10.95
C TRP A 574 -14.44 -28.08 11.73
N ARG A 575 -15.53 -27.39 11.35
CA ARG A 575 -16.90 -27.72 11.81
C ARG A 575 -17.32 -29.12 11.37
N ARG A 576 -17.01 -29.48 10.13
CA ARG A 576 -17.25 -30.82 9.59
C ARG A 576 -16.43 -31.88 10.32
N ALA A 577 -15.14 -31.65 10.54
CA ALA A 577 -14.28 -32.54 11.31
C ALA A 577 -14.79 -32.76 12.75
N TYR A 578 -15.35 -31.74 13.38
CA TYR A 578 -15.99 -31.88 14.68
C TYR A 578 -17.30 -32.68 14.61
N SER A 579 -18.20 -32.32 13.69
CA SER A 579 -19.56 -32.90 13.62
C SER A 579 -19.58 -34.32 13.05
N ASP A 580 -18.93 -34.57 11.93
CA ASP A 580 -18.94 -35.87 11.24
C ASP A 580 -17.97 -36.87 11.88
N TYR A 581 -16.83 -36.37 12.37
CA TYR A 581 -15.73 -37.21 12.84
C TYR A 581 -15.47 -37.12 14.34
N GLY A 582 -16.15 -36.22 15.07
CA GLY A 582 -15.99 -36.10 16.53
C GLY A 582 -14.65 -35.50 16.96
N VAL A 583 -13.93 -34.81 16.06
CA VAL A 583 -12.57 -34.33 16.34
C VAL A 583 -12.60 -33.04 17.13
N ARG A 584 -12.46 -33.16 18.46
CA ARG A 584 -12.28 -32.03 19.39
C ARG A 584 -10.80 -31.68 19.56
N GLN A 585 -9.94 -32.69 19.51
CA GLN A 585 -8.49 -32.56 19.46
C GLN A 585 -7.96 -33.26 18.22
N VAL A 586 -7.19 -32.53 17.42
CA VAL A 586 -6.60 -32.99 16.18
C VAL A 586 -5.24 -33.58 16.46
N ILE A 587 -4.95 -34.75 15.89
CA ILE A 587 -3.64 -35.41 15.99
C ILE A 587 -2.93 -35.31 14.64
N PHE A 588 -1.67 -34.89 14.70
CA PHE A 588 -0.70 -35.01 13.62
C PHE A 588 0.41 -35.96 14.08
N GLU A 589 0.49 -37.11 13.44
CA GLU A 589 1.57 -38.09 13.64
C GLU A 589 2.68 -37.80 12.63
N THR A 590 3.92 -37.63 13.09
CA THR A 590 5.05 -37.22 12.24
C THR A 590 6.02 -38.37 12.03
N LYS A 591 6.33 -38.67 10.77
CA LYS A 591 7.33 -39.69 10.39
C LYS A 591 8.28 -39.11 9.36
N ASN A 592 9.56 -39.01 9.70
CA ASN A 592 10.60 -38.48 8.82
C ASN A 592 11.04 -39.49 7.74
N TYR A 593 10.08 -40.13 7.07
CA TYR A 593 10.29 -41.16 6.06
C TYR A 593 9.32 -40.96 4.89
N VAL A 594 9.72 -41.34 3.68
CA VAL A 594 8.84 -41.33 2.49
C VAL A 594 7.80 -42.44 2.59
N ASP A 595 8.23 -43.62 3.04
CA ASP A 595 7.40 -44.81 3.19
C ASP A 595 7.13 -45.08 4.66
N ILE A 596 5.86 -45.31 4.99
CA ILE A 596 5.43 -45.73 6.32
C ILE A 596 4.80 -47.12 6.26
N GLY A 597 4.88 -47.87 7.36
CA GLY A 597 4.44 -49.25 7.44
C GLY A 597 3.11 -49.41 8.17
N ALA A 598 2.72 -50.68 8.33
CA ALA A 598 1.50 -51.05 9.04
C ALA A 598 1.53 -50.66 10.53
N THR A 599 2.72 -50.56 11.13
CA THR A 599 2.90 -50.19 12.53
C THR A 599 2.43 -48.76 12.78
N GLU A 600 2.78 -47.84 11.89
CA GLU A 600 2.43 -46.42 11.99
C GLU A 600 0.92 -46.20 11.83
N TYR A 601 0.28 -46.89 10.88
CA TYR A 601 -1.18 -46.83 10.72
C TYR A 601 -1.93 -47.38 11.95
N ARG A 602 -1.45 -48.48 12.54
CA ARG A 602 -2.04 -49.04 13.78
C ARG A 602 -1.82 -48.12 14.98
N GLN A 603 -0.63 -47.51 15.07
CA GLN A 603 -0.33 -46.53 16.10
C GLN A 603 -1.30 -45.35 16.02
N MET A 604 -1.48 -44.78 14.83
CA MET A 604 -2.43 -43.69 14.60
C MET A 604 -3.87 -44.09 14.94
N GLN A 605 -4.32 -45.28 14.53
CA GLN A 605 -5.64 -45.80 14.88
C GLN A 605 -5.85 -45.86 16.39
N SER A 606 -4.84 -46.30 17.15
CA SER A 606 -4.94 -46.40 18.62
C SER A 606 -5.18 -45.03 19.29
N TYR A 607 -4.79 -43.94 18.63
CA TYR A 607 -4.98 -42.59 19.14
C TYR A 607 -6.36 -42.00 18.84
N LEU A 608 -7.01 -42.45 17.77
CA LEU A 608 -8.30 -41.93 17.28
C LEU A 608 -9.47 -42.50 18.09
N THR A 609 -9.57 -42.06 19.34
CA THR A 609 -10.64 -42.41 20.27
C THR A 609 -11.09 -41.19 21.08
N ASN A 610 -12.30 -41.24 21.64
CA ASN A 610 -12.85 -40.21 22.53
C ASN A 610 -12.76 -38.79 21.92
N ALA A 611 -12.07 -37.86 22.60
CA ALA A 611 -11.93 -36.47 22.18
C ALA A 611 -11.14 -36.27 20.87
N TYR A 612 -10.35 -37.27 20.46
CA TYR A 612 -9.60 -37.23 19.20
C TYR A 612 -10.45 -37.63 17.99
N GLY A 613 -11.63 -38.20 18.22
CA GLY A 613 -12.56 -38.56 17.16
C GLY A 613 -12.01 -39.63 16.23
N ARG A 614 -12.43 -39.56 14.96
CA ARG A 614 -12.22 -40.59 13.94
C ARG A 614 -11.43 -40.08 12.73
N LEU A 615 -10.87 -38.88 12.79
CA LEU A 615 -10.07 -38.30 11.73
C LEU A 615 -8.72 -37.87 12.28
N GLY A 616 -7.64 -38.20 11.57
CA GLY A 616 -6.33 -37.64 11.89
C GLY A 616 -5.35 -37.66 10.73
N PHE A 617 -4.22 -37.01 10.95
CA PHE A 617 -3.27 -36.65 9.90
C PHE A 617 -1.94 -37.36 10.09
N MET A 618 -1.45 -37.97 9.01
CA MET A 618 -0.17 -38.64 8.96
C MET A 618 0.81 -37.78 8.14
N VAL A 619 1.76 -37.13 8.82
CA VAL A 619 2.74 -36.23 8.23
C VAL A 619 4.02 -37.00 7.89
N THR A 620 4.36 -37.05 6.60
CA THR A 620 5.49 -37.84 6.09
C THR A 620 6.37 -37.07 5.10
N ARG A 621 7.49 -37.65 4.67
CA ARG A 621 8.33 -37.11 3.57
C ARG A 621 7.82 -37.47 2.18
N ASP A 622 6.64 -38.08 2.07
CA ASP A 622 6.07 -38.45 0.78
C ASP A 622 5.83 -37.20 -0.11
N VAL A 623 5.78 -37.41 -1.41
CA VAL A 623 5.63 -36.36 -2.42
C VAL A 623 4.15 -36.14 -2.76
N ASP A 624 3.32 -37.18 -2.60
CA ASP A 624 1.92 -37.19 -3.02
C ASP A 624 0.96 -37.22 -1.82
N GLU A 625 0.01 -36.30 -1.81
CA GLU A 625 -1.14 -36.27 -0.89
C GLU A 625 -2.11 -37.46 -1.10
N SER A 626 -2.05 -38.08 -2.28
CA SER A 626 -2.84 -39.25 -2.63
C SER A 626 -2.28 -40.53 -1.99
N PRO A 627 -3.13 -41.42 -1.47
CA PRO A 627 -2.69 -42.73 -1.00
C PRO A 627 -2.19 -43.58 -2.18
N ARG A 628 -1.01 -44.18 -2.04
CA ARG A 628 -0.46 -45.08 -3.07
C ARG A 628 -1.29 -46.36 -3.16
N ALA A 629 -1.57 -46.79 -4.40
CA ALA A 629 -2.32 -48.01 -4.67
C ALA A 629 -1.61 -49.24 -4.07
N GLY A 630 -2.38 -50.14 -3.47
CA GLY A 630 -1.85 -51.26 -2.69
C GLY A 630 -1.62 -50.83 -1.24
N LYS A 631 -0.36 -50.66 -0.81
CA LYS A 631 0.02 -50.51 0.61
C LYS A 631 -0.79 -49.46 1.39
N ASP A 632 -0.71 -48.17 1.02
CA ASP A 632 -1.37 -47.10 1.79
C ASP A 632 -2.90 -47.21 1.71
N LEU A 633 -3.40 -47.38 0.48
CA LEU A 633 -4.82 -47.39 0.20
C LEU A 633 -5.55 -48.58 0.86
N ASP A 634 -4.92 -49.75 0.89
CA ASP A 634 -5.50 -50.95 1.49
C ASP A 634 -5.62 -50.79 3.01
N TRP A 635 -4.58 -50.25 3.68
CA TRP A 635 -4.64 -49.96 5.12
C TRP A 635 -5.67 -48.88 5.46
N ILE A 636 -5.72 -47.78 4.70
CA ILE A 636 -6.72 -46.71 4.91
C ILE A 636 -8.15 -47.26 4.74
N LYS A 637 -8.39 -48.10 3.73
CA LYS A 637 -9.68 -48.76 3.51
C LYS A 637 -10.02 -49.77 4.60
N GLU A 638 -9.06 -50.58 5.03
CA GLU A 638 -9.25 -51.56 6.09
C GLU A 638 -9.65 -50.86 7.38
N LEU A 639 -8.88 -49.86 7.83
CA LEU A 639 -9.15 -49.11 9.05
C LEU A 639 -10.47 -48.34 9.00
N ASN A 640 -10.83 -47.79 7.84
CA ASN A 640 -12.14 -47.16 7.67
C ASN A 640 -13.29 -48.17 7.79
N LYS A 641 -13.16 -49.37 7.20
CA LYS A 641 -14.20 -50.40 7.30
C LYS A 641 -14.31 -51.04 8.68
N SER A 642 -13.19 -51.29 9.35
CA SER A 642 -13.15 -52.01 10.62
C SER A 642 -13.37 -51.11 11.83
N HIS A 643 -12.92 -49.85 11.77
CA HIS A 643 -12.93 -48.93 12.91
C HIS A 643 -13.62 -47.60 12.63
N ASN A 644 -14.12 -47.38 11.41
CA ASN A 644 -14.75 -46.12 10.98
C ASN A 644 -13.84 -44.90 11.17
N VAL A 645 -12.52 -45.09 11.02
CA VAL A 645 -11.53 -44.01 11.09
C VAL A 645 -11.06 -43.61 9.70
N VAL A 646 -10.69 -42.35 9.55
CA VAL A 646 -10.08 -41.79 8.33
C VAL A 646 -8.71 -41.25 8.72
N ILE A 647 -7.67 -41.79 8.08
CA ILE A 647 -6.30 -41.32 8.23
C ILE A 647 -5.91 -40.64 6.92
N MET A 648 -5.75 -39.33 6.95
CA MET A 648 -5.35 -38.54 5.80
C MET A 648 -3.83 -38.42 5.74
N LYS A 649 -3.24 -38.73 4.58
CA LYS A 649 -1.84 -38.38 4.34
C LYS A 649 -1.72 -36.86 4.25
N PHE A 650 -0.72 -36.32 4.95
CA PHE A 650 -0.44 -34.90 5.01
C PHE A 650 1.06 -34.64 4.79
N PRO A 651 1.59 -34.96 3.59
CA PRO A 651 3.03 -34.95 3.39
C PRO A 651 3.65 -33.56 3.54
N ALA A 652 4.93 -33.50 3.93
CA ALA A 652 5.67 -32.25 4.10
C ALA A 652 5.64 -31.37 2.84
N LYS A 653 5.65 -31.99 1.64
CA LYS A 653 5.49 -31.25 0.38
C LYS A 653 4.11 -30.58 0.24
N TYR A 654 3.05 -31.21 0.72
CA TYR A 654 1.71 -30.63 0.76
C TYR A 654 1.64 -29.49 1.78
N ILE A 655 2.25 -29.65 2.96
CA ILE A 655 2.43 -28.56 3.94
C ILE A 655 3.14 -27.37 3.29
N CYS A 656 4.22 -27.58 2.54
CA CYS A 656 4.88 -26.53 1.77
C CYS A 656 3.95 -25.87 0.73
N LYS A 657 3.14 -26.65 0.00
CA LYS A 657 2.11 -26.09 -0.92
C LYS A 657 1.14 -25.15 -0.17
N LEU A 658 0.71 -25.54 1.04
CA LEU A 658 -0.17 -24.72 1.87
C LEU A 658 0.54 -23.45 2.35
N LEU A 659 1.79 -23.54 2.83
CA LEU A 659 2.60 -22.36 3.21
C LEU A 659 2.76 -21.37 2.04
N LEU A 660 3.00 -21.87 0.82
CA LEU A 660 3.10 -21.01 -0.36
C LEU A 660 1.83 -20.20 -0.64
N LYS A 661 0.65 -20.72 -0.29
CA LYS A 661 -0.63 -19.98 -0.45
C LYS A 661 -0.75 -18.84 0.55
N LEU A 662 -0.08 -18.92 1.70
CA LEU A 662 -0.07 -17.90 2.75
C LEU A 662 0.85 -16.71 2.46
N ARG A 663 1.63 -16.76 1.37
CA ARG A 663 2.38 -15.60 0.86
C ARG A 663 1.49 -14.38 0.57
N SER A 664 0.20 -14.61 0.29
CA SER A 664 -0.79 -13.56 0.07
C SER A 664 -1.70 -13.45 1.31
N PRO A 665 -1.76 -12.30 2.01
CA PRO A 665 -2.61 -12.11 3.19
C PRO A 665 -4.10 -12.38 2.96
N GLU A 666 -4.57 -12.09 1.74
CA GLU A 666 -5.98 -12.21 1.36
C GLU A 666 -6.46 -13.67 1.20
N LYS A 667 -5.54 -14.65 1.19
CA LYS A 667 -5.85 -16.06 0.92
C LYS A 667 -5.90 -16.92 2.20
N HIS A 668 -6.38 -16.38 3.31
CA HIS A 668 -6.50 -17.11 4.58
C HIS A 668 -7.39 -18.37 4.44
N ASP A 669 -8.49 -18.29 3.69
CA ASP A 669 -9.40 -19.43 3.43
C ASP A 669 -8.83 -20.48 2.47
N ALA A 670 -7.71 -20.19 1.79
CA ALA A 670 -7.18 -21.11 0.77
C ALA A 670 -6.70 -22.42 1.38
N VAL A 671 -6.18 -22.39 2.62
CA VAL A 671 -5.80 -23.60 3.35
C VAL A 671 -7.02 -24.47 3.61
N ASP A 672 -8.09 -23.88 4.12
CA ASP A 672 -9.31 -24.59 4.49
C ASP A 672 -9.93 -25.32 3.30
N LYS A 673 -10.08 -24.61 2.17
CA LYS A 673 -10.60 -25.18 0.92
C LYS A 673 -9.76 -26.34 0.41
N GLN A 674 -8.44 -26.27 0.55
CA GLN A 674 -7.53 -27.32 0.09
C GLN A 674 -7.63 -28.58 0.97
N VAL A 675 -7.66 -28.41 2.30
CA VAL A 675 -7.80 -29.53 3.23
C VAL A 675 -9.19 -30.16 3.12
N GLY A 676 -10.24 -29.36 2.95
CA GLY A 676 -11.60 -29.83 2.69
C GLY A 676 -11.72 -30.63 1.39
N ALA A 677 -11.14 -30.12 0.30
CA ALA A 677 -11.09 -30.85 -0.98
C ALA A 677 -10.31 -32.17 -0.87
N LEU A 678 -9.26 -32.21 -0.04
CA LEU A 678 -8.52 -33.44 0.22
C LEU A 678 -9.40 -34.47 0.96
N LEU A 679 -10.15 -34.07 1.97
CA LEU A 679 -11.09 -34.97 2.66
C LEU A 679 -12.19 -35.49 1.72
N ASP A 680 -12.77 -34.61 0.90
CA ASP A 680 -13.75 -35.00 -0.12
C ASP A 680 -13.19 -36.05 -1.10
N ALA A 681 -11.92 -35.91 -1.48
CA ALA A 681 -11.26 -36.89 -2.33
C ALA A 681 -11.12 -38.25 -1.61
N TYR A 682 -10.75 -38.25 -0.33
CA TYR A 682 -10.70 -39.47 0.51
C TYR A 682 -12.05 -40.16 0.55
N GLU A 683 -13.12 -39.45 0.85
CA GLU A 683 -14.46 -40.04 0.91
C GLU A 683 -14.95 -40.56 -0.44
N ARG A 684 -14.93 -39.71 -1.48
CA ARG A 684 -15.56 -40.02 -2.79
C ARG A 684 -14.74 -40.96 -3.66
N ASN A 685 -13.40 -40.80 -3.65
CA ASN A 685 -12.56 -41.49 -4.62
C ASN A 685 -11.86 -42.72 -4.04
N TYR A 686 -11.53 -42.70 -2.74
CA TYR A 686 -10.68 -43.70 -2.11
C TYR A 686 -11.44 -44.63 -1.17
N LEU A 687 -12.43 -44.14 -0.43
CA LEU A 687 -13.21 -44.94 0.53
C LEU A 687 -14.47 -45.57 -0.08
N GLU A 688 -15.01 -45.03 -1.18
CA GLU A 688 -16.11 -45.66 -1.93
C GLU A 688 -15.73 -47.03 -2.50
N ILE A 689 -16.60 -48.02 -2.30
CA ILE A 689 -16.50 -49.34 -2.93
C ILE A 689 -17.01 -49.20 -4.37
N LYS A 690 -16.09 -48.96 -5.32
CA LYS A 690 -16.43 -48.97 -6.76
C LYS A 690 -16.91 -50.37 -7.19
N SER A 691 -18.04 -50.42 -7.90
CA SER A 691 -18.55 -51.64 -8.52
C SER A 691 -17.55 -52.18 -9.54
N THR A 692 -17.32 -53.49 -9.53
CA THR A 692 -16.46 -54.21 -10.50
C THR A 692 -17.14 -54.46 -11.86
N ARG A 693 -18.38 -53.97 -12.07
CA ARG A 693 -19.05 -54.12 -13.38
C ARG A 693 -18.41 -53.18 -14.39
N PRO A 694 -17.88 -53.68 -15.53
CA PRO A 694 -17.45 -52.80 -16.60
C PRO A 694 -18.64 -51.96 -17.08
N ARG A 695 -18.41 -50.65 -17.30
CA ARG A 695 -19.39 -49.77 -17.94
C ARG A 695 -19.74 -50.39 -19.31
N LYS A 696 -21.02 -50.72 -19.50
CA LYS A 696 -21.56 -51.18 -20.77
C LYS A 696 -21.64 -50.03 -21.77
#